data_AF-A0A833DKA8-F1
#
_entry.id   AF-A0A833DKA8-F1
#
_cell.length_a   1.000
_cell.length_b   1.000
_cell.length_c   1.000
_cell.angle_alpha   90.00
_cell.angle_beta   90.00
_cell.angle_gamma   90.00
#
_symmetry.space_group_name_H-M   'P 1'
#
loop_
_entity.id
_entity.type
_entity.pdbx_description
1 polymer ?
#
loop_
_entity_poly.entity_id
_entity_poly.type
_entity_poly.pdbx_seq_one_letter_code
_entity_poly.pdbx_strand_id
1 'polypeptide(L)'
;MDRCVRTAIIFTMMMTLSSIVSVFPLVDNSQLVSNDESLPTSSKALIIWSGTIDVNNDFTVAAGDELRIYAGTTIQMGPGVRIYVDGKVVADGTAADPITLQVQSGFTWHNGLQFNSSSRNRGSSLRNVTFNDAQFGITIYNSDPVIEDGLFNNVDLVAIDLFDWANPVIRRTTFAGGGQDVHGSMTNWRYGIGLSIGASSAPFVEDVNFTNQITRAISYWGNSGGVIRGVNVTNVGGATMNISAAIFVEDSLPLIEDVIISKCDNGIYVIHATDSLITRPVFRNVVVGDSQYSAVMMTKFDRFNYSTYMMGRFHNLEVFGTGGPNSSSPGLAYGAVFLNTSGGWFEDVNIHDNTINGVKMYMTDPSTSFINTTIRQSGALIGGTNQRAGFFMRSSNNGGPSIHNLTVSESPGVGIFLSKGDVSGSGWITQNNGNEGLLVQDAFPSVSDILSQNNGYSGLRVSNSNRLALQNFESRHNGYSAPSAQNGAGMVFVESNQYGMFAGTNVQCSQCTSIDDNWGALRVEDSVDIQFVDLEVHDPNVVQGQSAIVIDDSNMNWNGWVDIDGAEIYANLSAGAPVILIDDTDARLEGINLYGNHSGIQWTGRTLDSKLGNSTLTGTNCLSLSNLPKLNTWGLDVSGCTGTVSISGSDLNLTDYIQGSVPFSITGQSYVRAISSQVMIPTLAPSATFDEMWFVDLWAVNQFGHGLPYAIVNASFSQFESDFSTTVPYGGNKVLGPFVGQRHTLTGASAVTDFSTECWYDNTQGTTGPDALNQDLMMYLCTITLVNQPPLILWDEPLNGTVTSSGAEIWFNASNSWDLDNDPITFQWTSDIDGDTSSFCNPFGGSGDVPGDLLVNGLNVSSGQGGCMLTDGVHQITLEVCDDQGNCASETRTITFVNL
;
A
#
# COMPACT_ATOMS: atom_id res chain seq x y z
N MET A 1 -5.96 -16.19 -42.73
CA MET A 1 -7.00 -15.38 -43.41
C MET A 1 -7.88 -16.34 -44.21
N ASP A 2 -9.19 -16.12 -44.29
CA ASP A 2 -10.25 -17.01 -44.84
C ASP A 2 -10.93 -18.07 -43.94
N ARG A 3 -11.19 -17.74 -42.66
CA ARG A 3 -12.26 -18.39 -41.87
C ARG A 3 -13.04 -17.44 -40.92
N CYS A 4 -13.08 -16.14 -41.19
CA CYS A 4 -13.75 -15.15 -40.30
C CYS A 4 -14.97 -14.43 -40.89
N VAL A 5 -15.43 -14.72 -42.10
CA VAL A 5 -16.45 -13.87 -42.77
C VAL A 5 -17.87 -14.45 -42.79
N ARG A 6 -18.10 -15.69 -42.31
CA ARG A 6 -19.44 -16.32 -42.33
C ARG A 6 -20.18 -16.36 -40.99
N THR A 7 -19.57 -15.95 -39.89
CA THR A 7 -20.24 -15.90 -38.56
C THR A 7 -20.74 -14.50 -38.19
N ALA A 8 -20.32 -13.45 -38.93
CA ALA A 8 -20.69 -12.06 -38.66
C ALA A 8 -22.01 -11.60 -39.31
N ILE A 9 -22.61 -12.39 -40.19
CA ILE A 9 -23.83 -11.99 -40.93
C ILE A 9 -25.13 -12.54 -40.29
N ILE A 10 -25.04 -13.55 -39.42
CA ILE A 10 -26.22 -14.10 -38.72
C ILE A 10 -26.46 -13.43 -37.35
N PHE A 11 -25.44 -12.83 -36.73
CA PHE A 11 -25.60 -12.12 -35.44
C PHE A 11 -25.99 -10.64 -35.58
N THR A 12 -25.78 -10.02 -36.74
CA THR A 12 -26.12 -8.61 -36.97
C THR A 12 -27.58 -8.41 -37.43
N MET A 13 -28.31 -9.50 -37.70
CA MET A 13 -29.70 -9.45 -38.18
C MET A 13 -30.76 -9.75 -37.10
N MET A 14 -30.35 -9.98 -35.85
CA MET A 14 -31.23 -10.19 -34.69
C MET A 14 -31.28 -9.01 -33.70
N MET A 15 -30.60 -7.89 -34.00
CA MET A 15 -30.53 -6.67 -33.17
C MET A 15 -31.15 -5.42 -33.82
N THR A 16 -32.07 -5.56 -34.78
CA THR A 16 -32.74 -4.39 -35.39
C THR A 16 -34.27 -4.52 -35.41
N LEU A 17 -34.90 -4.93 -34.30
CA LEU A 17 -36.37 -4.91 -34.15
C LEU A 17 -36.89 -4.65 -32.73
N SER A 18 -36.15 -3.92 -31.90
CA SER A 18 -36.65 -3.43 -30.60
C SER A 18 -36.24 -1.98 -30.35
N SER A 19 -36.72 -1.08 -31.20
CA SER A 19 -36.71 0.35 -30.91
C SER A 19 -37.77 1.04 -31.77
N ILE A 20 -39.04 0.90 -31.38
CA ILE A 20 -40.07 1.88 -31.74
C ILE A 20 -40.31 2.71 -30.48
N VAL A 21 -39.47 3.72 -30.31
CA VAL A 21 -39.75 4.89 -29.47
C VAL A 21 -40.70 5.75 -30.30
N SER A 22 -41.97 5.82 -29.88
CA SER A 22 -42.90 6.82 -30.41
C SER A 22 -42.44 8.20 -29.96
N VAL A 23 -41.87 8.96 -30.90
CA VAL A 23 -41.59 10.39 -30.77
C VAL A 23 -42.92 11.13 -30.70
N PHE A 24 -43.26 11.71 -29.55
CA PHE A 24 -44.22 12.81 -29.48
C PHE A 24 -43.47 14.14 -29.65
N PRO A 25 -43.96 15.09 -30.47
CA PRO A 25 -43.34 16.40 -30.56
C PRO A 25 -43.65 17.21 -29.30
N LEU A 26 -42.62 17.85 -28.75
CA LEU A 26 -42.73 18.96 -27.82
C LEU A 26 -43.52 20.10 -28.49
N VAL A 27 -44.73 20.36 -28.00
CA VAL A 27 -45.43 21.63 -28.23
C VAL A 27 -45.32 22.42 -26.94
N ASP A 28 -44.52 23.47 -26.99
CA ASP A 28 -44.51 24.57 -26.04
C ASP A 28 -45.83 25.33 -26.16
N ASN A 29 -46.55 25.52 -25.06
CA ASN A 29 -47.61 26.51 -24.97
C ASN A 29 -47.85 26.88 -23.51
N SER A 30 -47.13 27.93 -23.09
CA SER A 30 -47.62 28.89 -22.12
C SER A 30 -48.97 29.46 -22.60
N GLN A 31 -50.07 29.12 -21.94
CA GLN A 31 -51.18 30.05 -21.69
C GLN A 31 -52.17 29.44 -20.68
N LEU A 32 -52.13 29.99 -19.46
CA LEU A 32 -53.22 29.94 -18.49
C LEU A 32 -54.43 30.65 -19.10
N VAL A 33 -55.45 29.88 -19.49
CA VAL A 33 -56.81 30.40 -19.67
C VAL A 33 -57.75 29.53 -18.85
N SER A 34 -58.28 30.14 -17.80
CA SER A 34 -59.40 29.65 -17.01
C SER A 34 -60.63 29.47 -17.90
N ASN A 35 -61.09 28.23 -18.07
CA ASN A 35 -62.48 27.95 -18.41
C ASN A 35 -63.03 26.98 -17.37
N ASP A 36 -63.86 27.55 -16.52
CA ASP A 36 -64.72 26.91 -15.54
C ASP A 36 -65.84 26.20 -16.32
N GLU A 37 -65.63 24.93 -16.66
CA GLU A 37 -66.74 24.03 -16.99
C GLU A 37 -66.95 23.05 -15.84
N SER A 38 -68.06 23.27 -15.15
CA SER A 38 -68.59 22.43 -14.08
C SER A 38 -68.71 20.97 -14.51
N LEU A 39 -67.79 20.13 -14.04
CA LEU A 39 -67.96 18.67 -14.06
C LEU A 39 -69.10 18.29 -13.10
N PRO A 40 -70.04 17.43 -13.51
CA PRO A 40 -71.09 16.97 -12.62
C PRO A 40 -70.47 16.18 -11.47
N THR A 41 -70.88 16.51 -10.26
CA THR A 41 -70.57 15.79 -9.02
C THR A 41 -71.09 14.35 -9.11
N SER A 42 -70.21 13.44 -9.54
CA SER A 42 -70.44 11.99 -9.41
C SER A 42 -70.59 11.65 -7.93
N SER A 43 -71.71 11.05 -7.55
CA SER A 43 -71.93 10.54 -6.20
C SER A 43 -70.91 9.43 -5.90
N LYS A 44 -70.15 9.55 -4.80
CA LYS A 44 -69.25 8.49 -4.32
C LYS A 44 -70.05 7.19 -4.14
N ALA A 45 -69.80 6.16 -4.94
CA ALA A 45 -70.44 4.86 -4.76
C ALA A 45 -69.64 4.00 -3.77
N LEU A 46 -70.34 3.39 -2.80
CA LEU A 46 -69.79 2.32 -1.96
C LEU A 46 -70.27 0.98 -2.52
N ILE A 47 -69.35 0.17 -3.04
CA ILE A 47 -69.60 -1.16 -3.59
C ILE A 47 -69.18 -2.17 -2.52
N ILE A 48 -70.04 -3.13 -2.19
CA ILE A 48 -69.78 -4.13 -1.14
C ILE A 48 -69.75 -5.52 -1.75
N TRP A 49 -68.67 -6.25 -1.51
CA TRP A 49 -68.49 -7.65 -1.90
C TRP A 49 -68.40 -8.55 -0.66
N SER A 50 -69.16 -9.65 -0.68
CA SER A 50 -69.21 -10.67 0.36
C SER A 50 -69.63 -12.03 -0.20
N GLY A 51 -69.09 -13.13 0.33
CA GLY A 51 -69.40 -14.48 -0.15
C GLY A 51 -68.60 -14.83 -1.41
N THR A 52 -69.21 -15.52 -2.38
CA THR A 52 -68.57 -15.82 -3.68
C THR A 52 -68.94 -14.75 -4.69
N ILE A 53 -67.93 -14.13 -5.33
CA ILE A 53 -68.11 -13.09 -6.34
C ILE A 53 -67.47 -13.56 -7.65
N ASP A 54 -68.29 -13.72 -8.69
CA ASP A 54 -67.82 -14.04 -10.04
C ASP A 54 -67.50 -12.77 -10.83
N VAL A 55 -66.23 -12.62 -11.25
CA VAL A 55 -65.74 -11.49 -12.04
C VAL A 55 -65.36 -12.02 -13.43
N ASN A 56 -66.33 -12.01 -14.35
CA ASN A 56 -66.19 -12.61 -15.69
C ASN A 56 -65.50 -11.68 -16.71
N ASN A 57 -65.42 -10.38 -16.43
CA ASN A 57 -64.76 -9.37 -17.25
C ASN A 57 -64.02 -8.41 -16.33
N ASP A 58 -63.09 -7.62 -16.87
CA ASP A 58 -62.40 -6.59 -16.13
C ASP A 58 -63.36 -5.68 -15.35
N PHE A 59 -62.96 -5.33 -14.12
CA PHE A 59 -63.76 -4.50 -13.22
C PHE A 59 -62.96 -3.28 -12.78
N THR A 60 -63.54 -2.09 -12.87
CA THR A 60 -62.87 -0.84 -12.47
C THR A 60 -63.57 -0.23 -11.27
N VAL A 61 -62.83 -0.04 -10.17
CA VAL A 61 -63.22 0.84 -9.07
C VAL A 61 -62.92 2.27 -9.51
N ALA A 62 -63.94 2.98 -9.98
CA ALA A 62 -63.76 4.31 -10.56
C ALA A 62 -63.26 5.35 -9.55
N ALA A 63 -62.65 6.42 -10.05
CA ALA A 63 -62.19 7.52 -9.22
C ALA A 63 -63.35 8.16 -8.44
N GLY A 64 -63.31 8.02 -7.12
CA GLY A 64 -64.32 8.56 -6.21
C GLY A 64 -65.13 7.47 -5.50
N ASP A 65 -65.10 6.25 -6.04
CA ASP A 65 -65.79 5.09 -5.48
C ASP A 65 -64.90 4.34 -4.48
N GLU A 66 -65.55 3.61 -3.56
CA GLU A 66 -64.92 2.67 -2.65
C GLU A 66 -65.48 1.26 -2.89
N LEU A 67 -64.60 0.29 -3.15
CA LEU A 67 -64.93 -1.13 -3.09
C LEU A 67 -64.53 -1.68 -1.72
N ARG A 68 -65.51 -2.18 -0.96
CA ARG A 68 -65.30 -2.84 0.32
C ARG A 68 -65.55 -4.34 0.20
N ILE A 69 -64.55 -5.14 0.58
CA ILE A 69 -64.60 -6.60 0.52
C ILE A 69 -64.52 -7.15 1.95
N TYR A 70 -65.52 -7.92 2.37
CA TYR A 70 -65.59 -8.49 3.71
C TYR A 70 -64.81 -9.81 3.84
N ALA A 71 -64.41 -10.15 5.06
CA ALA A 71 -63.75 -11.41 5.40
C ALA A 71 -64.48 -12.66 4.86
N GLY A 72 -63.71 -13.68 4.47
CA GLY A 72 -64.21 -14.92 3.90
C GLY A 72 -64.71 -14.82 2.45
N THR A 73 -64.58 -13.66 1.80
CA THR A 73 -64.99 -13.49 0.40
C THR A 73 -64.07 -14.26 -0.54
N THR A 74 -64.64 -15.02 -1.46
CA THR A 74 -63.94 -15.67 -2.57
C THR A 74 -64.28 -14.97 -3.88
N ILE A 75 -63.29 -14.33 -4.50
CA ILE A 75 -63.41 -13.66 -5.79
C ILE A 75 -62.91 -14.63 -6.86
N GLN A 76 -63.85 -15.15 -7.67
CA GLN A 76 -63.56 -16.05 -8.78
C GLN A 76 -63.42 -15.24 -10.07
N MET A 77 -62.19 -15.10 -10.55
CA MET A 77 -61.86 -14.31 -11.72
C MET A 77 -61.80 -15.18 -12.97
N GLY A 78 -62.40 -14.69 -14.07
CA GLY A 78 -62.23 -15.32 -15.39
C GLY A 78 -60.76 -15.31 -15.86
N PRO A 79 -60.43 -16.09 -16.91
CA PRO A 79 -59.07 -16.15 -17.43
C PRO A 79 -58.58 -14.77 -17.88
N GLY A 80 -57.46 -14.33 -17.30
CA GLY A 80 -56.85 -13.03 -17.60
C GLY A 80 -57.64 -11.79 -17.21
N VAL A 81 -58.69 -11.94 -16.40
CA VAL A 81 -59.45 -10.81 -15.86
C VAL A 81 -58.60 -10.02 -14.86
N ARG A 82 -58.74 -8.69 -14.87
CA ARG A 82 -58.08 -7.74 -13.97
C ARG A 82 -59.08 -6.81 -13.27
N ILE A 83 -58.79 -6.46 -12.02
CA ILE A 83 -59.50 -5.41 -11.30
C ILE A 83 -58.63 -4.14 -11.28
N TYR A 84 -59.09 -3.07 -11.92
CA TYR A 84 -58.44 -1.77 -11.91
C TYR A 84 -58.94 -0.91 -10.74
N VAL A 85 -58.03 -0.23 -10.07
CA VAL A 85 -58.33 0.62 -8.91
C VAL A 85 -57.91 2.05 -9.23
N ASP A 86 -58.89 2.87 -9.61
CA ASP A 86 -58.77 4.33 -9.74
C ASP A 86 -59.31 5.08 -8.50
N GLY A 87 -60.24 4.44 -7.78
CA GLY A 87 -60.81 4.87 -6.52
C GLY A 87 -60.08 4.28 -5.32
N LYS A 88 -60.83 3.66 -4.40
CA LYS A 88 -60.33 3.09 -3.16
C LYS A 88 -60.78 1.64 -3.00
N VAL A 89 -59.90 0.76 -2.54
CA VAL A 89 -60.27 -0.61 -2.13
C VAL A 89 -60.01 -0.79 -0.64
N VAL A 90 -60.97 -1.35 0.08
CA VAL A 90 -60.81 -1.79 1.48
C VAL A 90 -61.19 -3.26 1.57
N ALA A 91 -60.20 -4.14 1.55
CA ALA A 91 -60.37 -5.57 1.72
C ALA A 91 -59.92 -5.96 3.14
N ASP A 92 -60.88 -6.28 4.01
CA ASP A 92 -60.63 -6.52 5.43
C ASP A 92 -60.93 -7.98 5.78
N GLY A 93 -59.98 -8.86 5.44
CA GLY A 93 -59.99 -10.27 5.80
C GLY A 93 -59.53 -10.50 7.24
N THR A 94 -59.66 -11.75 7.72
CA THR A 94 -59.07 -12.17 9.00
C THR A 94 -58.22 -13.43 8.84
N ALA A 95 -57.43 -13.80 9.85
CA ALA A 95 -56.63 -15.02 9.80
C ALA A 95 -57.49 -16.30 9.74
N ALA A 96 -58.69 -16.28 10.32
CA ALA A 96 -59.63 -17.38 10.25
C ALA A 96 -60.40 -17.40 8.92
N ASP A 97 -60.74 -16.22 8.40
CA ASP A 97 -61.54 -16.03 7.19
C ASP A 97 -60.82 -15.06 6.22
N PRO A 98 -59.77 -15.51 5.52
CA PRO A 98 -59.07 -14.67 4.54
C PRO A 98 -59.97 -14.37 3.34
N ILE A 99 -59.64 -13.28 2.64
CA ILE A 99 -60.21 -13.00 1.32
C ILE A 99 -59.37 -13.74 0.29
N THR A 100 -59.99 -14.46 -0.64
CA THR A 100 -59.27 -15.23 -1.66
C THR A 100 -59.60 -14.74 -3.05
N LEU A 101 -58.58 -14.36 -3.83
CA LEU A 101 -58.66 -14.17 -5.26
C LEU A 101 -58.11 -15.42 -5.92
N GLN A 102 -58.90 -16.03 -6.77
CA GLN A 102 -58.54 -17.26 -7.49
C GLN A 102 -59.16 -17.27 -8.88
N VAL A 103 -58.58 -18.07 -9.76
CA VAL A 103 -59.12 -18.26 -11.11
C VAL A 103 -60.34 -19.17 -11.05
N GLN A 104 -61.31 -18.95 -11.93
CA GLN A 104 -62.45 -19.85 -12.12
C GLN A 104 -61.99 -21.27 -12.49
N SER A 105 -62.72 -22.27 -12.00
CA SER A 105 -62.42 -23.69 -12.27
C SER A 105 -62.31 -23.98 -13.77
N GLY A 106 -61.21 -24.63 -14.17
CA GLY A 106 -60.94 -25.01 -15.56
C GLY A 106 -60.09 -24.02 -16.36
N PHE A 107 -59.70 -22.90 -15.74
CA PHE A 107 -58.74 -21.94 -16.29
C PHE A 107 -57.43 -21.94 -15.51
N THR A 108 -56.40 -21.33 -16.10
CA THR A 108 -55.03 -21.38 -15.58
C THR A 108 -54.61 -20.19 -14.75
N TRP A 109 -55.08 -18.97 -15.06
CA TRP A 109 -54.62 -17.76 -14.35
C TRP A 109 -55.56 -16.55 -14.47
N HIS A 110 -55.40 -15.59 -13.56
CA HIS A 110 -56.01 -14.26 -13.60
C HIS A 110 -54.96 -13.13 -13.49
N ASN A 111 -55.34 -11.88 -13.82
CA ASN A 111 -54.42 -10.73 -13.85
C ASN A 111 -54.45 -9.85 -12.59
N GLY A 112 -55.20 -10.27 -11.56
CA GLY A 112 -55.11 -9.72 -10.21
C GLY A 112 -55.61 -8.27 -10.09
N LEU A 113 -54.98 -7.49 -9.20
CA LEU A 113 -55.31 -6.09 -8.96
C LEU A 113 -54.31 -5.15 -9.63
N GLN A 114 -54.78 -4.01 -10.15
CA GLN A 114 -53.93 -2.93 -10.62
C GLN A 114 -54.33 -1.60 -9.99
N PHE A 115 -53.44 -1.00 -9.20
CA PHE A 115 -53.60 0.34 -8.66
C PHE A 115 -53.04 1.37 -9.63
N ASN A 116 -53.89 2.29 -10.08
CA ASN A 116 -53.49 3.38 -10.96
C ASN A 116 -53.17 4.65 -10.16
N SER A 117 -52.48 5.60 -10.79
CA SER A 117 -52.04 6.86 -10.17
C SER A 117 -53.19 7.68 -9.56
N SER A 118 -54.38 7.57 -10.14
CA SER A 118 -55.64 8.17 -9.67
C SER A 118 -56.05 7.72 -8.27
N SER A 119 -55.62 6.52 -7.82
CA SER A 119 -55.92 5.93 -6.51
C SER A 119 -54.98 6.37 -5.38
N ARG A 120 -53.90 7.12 -5.71
CA ARG A 120 -52.90 7.55 -4.74
C ARG A 120 -53.53 8.41 -3.63
N ASN A 121 -53.07 8.22 -2.39
CA ASN A 121 -53.54 8.90 -1.17
C ASN A 121 -55.03 8.70 -0.88
N ARG A 122 -55.68 7.68 -1.45
CA ARG A 122 -57.11 7.39 -1.17
C ARG A 122 -57.32 6.40 -0.03
N GLY A 123 -56.24 5.84 0.54
CA GLY A 123 -56.28 4.94 1.68
C GLY A 123 -56.77 3.54 1.32
N SER A 124 -56.31 3.01 0.18
CA SER A 124 -56.56 1.62 -0.17
C SER A 124 -55.84 0.68 0.79
N SER A 125 -56.51 -0.36 1.27
CA SER A 125 -55.95 -1.34 2.20
C SER A 125 -56.42 -2.75 1.86
N LEU A 126 -55.49 -3.69 1.96
CA LEU A 126 -55.68 -5.12 1.73
C LEU A 126 -55.09 -5.86 2.92
N ARG A 127 -55.95 -6.51 3.72
CA ARG A 127 -55.54 -7.28 4.89
C ARG A 127 -56.02 -8.71 4.80
N ASN A 128 -55.14 -9.67 5.11
CA ASN A 128 -55.45 -11.10 5.10
C ASN A 128 -56.05 -11.55 3.75
N VAL A 129 -55.33 -11.24 2.66
CA VAL A 129 -55.73 -11.54 1.29
C VAL A 129 -54.82 -12.61 0.69
N THR A 130 -55.40 -13.60 0.04
CA THR A 130 -54.70 -14.66 -0.70
C THR A 130 -54.92 -14.50 -2.19
N PHE A 131 -53.84 -14.58 -2.98
CA PHE A 131 -53.86 -14.64 -4.44
C PHE A 131 -53.34 -16.02 -4.85
N ASN A 132 -54.17 -16.83 -5.51
CA ASN A 132 -53.80 -18.17 -5.99
C ASN A 132 -53.75 -18.20 -7.52
N ASP A 133 -52.70 -18.81 -8.06
CA ASP A 133 -52.57 -19.12 -9.49
C ASP A 133 -52.77 -17.87 -10.36
N ALA A 134 -52.21 -16.75 -9.92
CA ALA A 134 -52.31 -15.48 -10.64
C ALA A 134 -51.20 -15.39 -11.68
N GLN A 135 -51.46 -14.74 -12.81
CA GLN A 135 -50.40 -14.31 -13.71
C GLN A 135 -49.65 -13.12 -13.09
N PHE A 136 -50.40 -12.14 -12.60
CA PHE A 136 -49.91 -11.03 -11.77
C PHE A 136 -50.77 -10.95 -10.51
N GLY A 137 -50.14 -10.78 -9.35
CA GLY A 137 -50.87 -10.58 -8.09
C GLY A 137 -51.40 -9.15 -7.99
N ILE A 138 -50.50 -8.19 -7.78
CA ILE A 138 -50.78 -6.76 -7.69
C ILE A 138 -49.79 -5.97 -8.56
N THR A 139 -50.30 -5.06 -9.38
CA THR A 139 -49.50 -4.07 -10.11
C THR A 139 -49.81 -2.67 -9.59
N ILE A 140 -48.80 -1.83 -9.36
CA ILE A 140 -48.98 -0.50 -8.76
C ILE A 140 -48.25 0.53 -9.60
N TYR A 141 -49.00 1.49 -10.16
CA TYR A 141 -48.48 2.66 -10.88
C TYR A 141 -48.73 3.91 -10.05
N ASN A 142 -47.65 4.56 -9.57
CA ASN A 142 -47.74 5.84 -8.86
C ASN A 142 -48.81 5.88 -7.76
N SER A 143 -48.95 4.81 -6.98
CA SER A 143 -49.95 4.67 -5.92
C SER A 143 -49.33 4.07 -4.65
N ASP A 144 -50.10 4.02 -3.58
CA ASP A 144 -49.64 3.82 -2.19
C ASP A 144 -50.61 2.96 -1.35
N PRO A 145 -51.06 1.78 -1.83
CA PRO A 145 -51.89 0.90 -1.01
C PRO A 145 -51.12 0.34 0.18
N VAL A 146 -51.86 0.00 1.24
CA VAL A 146 -51.35 -0.77 2.38
C VAL A 146 -51.73 -2.23 2.19
N ILE A 147 -50.75 -3.13 2.21
CA ILE A 147 -50.91 -4.57 2.06
C ILE A 147 -50.35 -5.24 3.32
N GLU A 148 -51.19 -5.96 4.05
CA GLU A 148 -50.80 -6.63 5.28
C GLU A 148 -51.30 -8.07 5.32
N ASP A 149 -50.48 -8.96 5.86
CA ASP A 149 -50.86 -10.37 6.11
C ASP A 149 -51.27 -11.08 4.79
N GLY A 150 -50.61 -10.75 3.68
CA GLY A 150 -50.90 -11.28 2.35
C GLY A 150 -50.25 -12.64 2.05
N LEU A 151 -50.89 -13.46 1.23
CA LEU A 151 -50.34 -14.69 0.68
C LEU A 151 -50.41 -14.67 -0.86
N PHE A 152 -49.26 -14.72 -1.51
CA PHE A 152 -49.15 -14.87 -2.96
C PHE A 152 -48.65 -16.28 -3.26
N ASN A 153 -49.55 -17.14 -3.72
CA ASN A 153 -49.28 -18.55 -3.94
C ASN A 153 -49.36 -18.88 -5.43
N ASN A 154 -48.27 -19.42 -5.96
CA ASN A 154 -48.10 -19.80 -7.36
C ASN A 154 -48.41 -18.64 -8.33
N VAL A 155 -47.80 -17.47 -8.11
CA VAL A 155 -47.91 -16.37 -9.09
C VAL A 155 -46.90 -16.57 -10.20
N ASP A 156 -47.36 -16.68 -11.44
CA ASP A 156 -46.53 -17.03 -12.59
C ASP A 156 -45.49 -15.96 -12.90
N LEU A 157 -45.91 -14.69 -13.03
CA LEU A 157 -45.03 -13.62 -13.49
C LEU A 157 -44.43 -12.85 -12.33
N VAL A 158 -45.22 -11.93 -11.77
CA VAL A 158 -44.79 -11.06 -10.67
C VAL A 158 -45.91 -10.96 -9.64
N ALA A 159 -45.62 -11.31 -8.39
CA ALA A 159 -46.61 -11.23 -7.31
C ALA A 159 -46.95 -9.78 -6.95
N ILE A 160 -45.95 -8.91 -6.75
CA ILE A 160 -46.17 -7.47 -6.63
C ILE A 160 -45.19 -6.73 -7.55
N ASP A 161 -45.70 -5.94 -8.50
CA ASP A 161 -44.91 -5.17 -9.47
C ASP A 161 -45.16 -3.66 -9.33
N LEU A 162 -44.10 -2.91 -9.03
CA LEU A 162 -44.15 -1.48 -8.75
C LEU A 162 -43.56 -0.66 -9.90
N PHE A 163 -44.23 0.43 -10.25
CA PHE A 163 -43.83 1.35 -11.31
C PHE A 163 -44.14 2.80 -10.95
N ASP A 164 -43.45 3.71 -11.64
CA ASP A 164 -43.77 5.14 -11.69
C ASP A 164 -43.90 5.80 -10.31
N TRP A 165 -42.89 5.67 -9.45
CA TRP A 165 -42.90 6.25 -8.10
C TRP A 165 -43.99 5.67 -7.17
N ALA A 166 -44.29 4.37 -7.30
CA ALA A 166 -45.17 3.68 -6.35
C ALA A 166 -44.51 3.57 -4.96
N ASN A 167 -45.29 3.82 -3.91
CA ASN A 167 -44.80 3.81 -2.52
C ASN A 167 -45.78 3.07 -1.59
N PRO A 168 -46.05 1.77 -1.82
CA PRO A 168 -46.91 1.00 -0.94
C PRO A 168 -46.24 0.71 0.41
N VAL A 169 -47.05 0.31 1.37
CA VAL A 169 -46.62 -0.31 2.62
C VAL A 169 -46.98 -1.79 2.55
N ILE A 170 -45.99 -2.68 2.68
CA ILE A 170 -46.18 -4.14 2.61
C ILE A 170 -45.66 -4.76 3.90
N ARG A 171 -46.52 -5.47 4.65
CA ARG A 171 -46.12 -6.13 5.90
C ARG A 171 -46.56 -7.58 5.97
N ARG A 172 -45.79 -8.42 6.66
CA ARG A 172 -46.19 -9.79 7.05
C ARG A 172 -46.71 -10.60 5.86
N THR A 173 -46.06 -10.47 4.71
CA THR A 173 -46.53 -11.04 3.44
C THR A 173 -45.67 -12.25 3.04
N THR A 174 -46.31 -13.31 2.58
CA THR A 174 -45.64 -14.53 2.10
C THR A 174 -45.81 -14.71 0.59
N PHE A 175 -44.71 -15.07 -0.07
CA PHE A 175 -44.63 -15.35 -1.51
C PHE A 175 -44.13 -16.78 -1.73
N ALA A 176 -44.96 -17.64 -2.32
CA ALA A 176 -44.66 -19.07 -2.47
C ALA A 176 -44.83 -19.54 -3.91
N GLY A 177 -43.84 -20.28 -4.43
CA GLY A 177 -43.98 -21.05 -5.67
C GLY A 177 -44.06 -20.19 -6.93
N GLY A 178 -43.47 -19.00 -6.98
CA GLY A 178 -43.62 -18.13 -8.15
C GLY A 178 -42.93 -18.68 -9.40
N GLY A 179 -43.63 -18.67 -10.52
CA GLY A 179 -43.10 -19.01 -11.86
C GLY A 179 -42.93 -20.50 -12.16
N GLN A 180 -43.44 -21.38 -11.31
CA GLN A 180 -43.26 -22.84 -11.44
C GLN A 180 -43.92 -23.39 -12.73
N ASP A 181 -45.11 -22.90 -13.07
CA ASP A 181 -45.90 -23.42 -14.20
C ASP A 181 -45.41 -22.92 -15.57
N VAL A 182 -44.73 -21.77 -15.55
CA VAL A 182 -44.30 -21.06 -16.77
C VAL A 182 -42.80 -21.19 -17.04
N HIS A 183 -42.04 -21.76 -16.10
CA HIS A 183 -40.62 -22.05 -16.31
C HIS A 183 -40.43 -23.03 -17.48
N GLY A 184 -39.48 -22.71 -18.37
CA GLY A 184 -39.18 -23.51 -19.57
C GLY A 184 -40.14 -23.27 -20.76
N SER A 185 -41.28 -22.60 -20.55
CA SER A 185 -42.19 -22.19 -21.64
C SER A 185 -42.13 -20.69 -21.97
N MET A 186 -41.70 -19.87 -21.01
CA MET A 186 -41.56 -18.42 -21.18
C MET A 186 -40.34 -18.03 -22.02
N THR A 187 -40.52 -17.05 -22.91
CA THR A 187 -39.47 -16.47 -23.77
C THR A 187 -38.94 -15.14 -23.26
N ASN A 188 -39.44 -14.65 -22.13
CA ASN A 188 -38.96 -13.43 -21.47
C ASN A 188 -38.50 -13.76 -20.03
N TRP A 189 -37.85 -12.79 -19.38
CA TRP A 189 -37.27 -12.98 -18.06
C TRP A 189 -38.19 -12.62 -16.89
N ARG A 190 -39.31 -11.93 -17.11
CA ARG A 190 -40.18 -11.40 -16.05
C ARG A 190 -41.16 -12.47 -15.57
N TYR A 191 -40.61 -13.56 -15.01
CA TYR A 191 -41.41 -14.61 -14.38
C TYR A 191 -40.79 -15.12 -13.09
N GLY A 192 -41.60 -15.66 -12.18
CA GLY A 192 -41.15 -16.15 -10.87
C GLY A 192 -40.46 -15.09 -10.02
N ILE A 193 -41.01 -13.87 -10.03
CA ILE A 193 -40.55 -12.75 -9.21
C ILE A 193 -41.57 -12.49 -8.09
N GLY A 194 -41.12 -12.51 -6.83
CA GLY A 194 -41.97 -12.16 -5.70
C GLY A 194 -42.31 -10.67 -5.69
N LEU A 195 -41.30 -9.81 -5.54
CA LEU A 195 -41.44 -8.36 -5.48
C LEU A 195 -40.52 -7.69 -6.50
N SER A 196 -41.10 -6.99 -7.47
CA SER A 196 -40.40 -6.14 -8.44
C SER A 196 -40.60 -4.69 -8.08
N ILE A 197 -39.50 -3.97 -7.83
CA ILE A 197 -39.50 -2.57 -7.40
C ILE A 197 -38.88 -1.74 -8.52
N GLY A 198 -39.76 -1.20 -9.35
CA GLY A 198 -39.46 -0.61 -10.64
C GLY A 198 -39.84 0.84 -10.81
N ALA A 199 -39.17 1.45 -11.77
CA ALA A 199 -39.10 2.87 -12.12
C ALA A 199 -39.34 3.84 -10.95
N SER A 200 -38.28 4.07 -10.17
CA SER A 200 -38.22 5.09 -9.12
C SER A 200 -39.18 4.90 -7.96
N SER A 201 -39.68 3.67 -7.77
CA SER A 201 -40.53 3.29 -6.64
C SER A 201 -39.72 3.20 -5.35
N ALA A 202 -40.34 3.50 -4.22
CA ALA A 202 -39.72 3.45 -2.89
C ALA A 202 -40.71 2.92 -1.83
N PRO A 203 -40.96 1.59 -1.80
CA PRO A 203 -41.87 0.99 -0.82
C PRO A 203 -41.26 0.96 0.58
N PHE A 204 -42.14 0.78 1.57
CA PHE A 204 -41.76 0.29 2.90
C PHE A 204 -42.21 -1.17 3.03
N VAL A 205 -41.27 -2.07 3.23
CA VAL A 205 -41.52 -3.52 3.31
C VAL A 205 -40.98 -4.09 4.62
N GLU A 206 -41.79 -4.88 5.31
CA GLU A 206 -41.44 -5.40 6.64
C GLU A 206 -41.97 -6.82 6.85
N ASP A 207 -41.14 -7.69 7.41
CA ASP A 207 -41.50 -9.08 7.78
C ASP A 207 -42.06 -9.88 6.60
N VAL A 208 -41.24 -10.12 5.57
CA VAL A 208 -41.66 -10.83 4.35
C VAL A 208 -40.92 -12.15 4.18
N ASN A 209 -41.64 -13.16 3.67
CA ASN A 209 -41.11 -14.50 3.46
C ASN A 209 -41.26 -14.93 2.00
N PHE A 210 -40.19 -15.42 1.40
CA PHE A 210 -40.16 -15.90 0.02
C PHE A 210 -39.66 -17.35 -0.03
N THR A 211 -40.44 -18.22 -0.66
CA THR A 211 -40.09 -19.64 -0.80
C THR A 211 -40.33 -20.11 -2.23
N ASN A 212 -39.39 -20.89 -2.79
CA ASN A 212 -39.56 -21.58 -4.07
C ASN A 212 -39.87 -20.63 -5.25
N GLN A 213 -39.18 -19.49 -5.34
CA GLN A 213 -39.28 -18.60 -6.49
C GLN A 213 -38.32 -19.07 -7.59
N ILE A 214 -38.71 -19.01 -8.87
CA ILE A 214 -37.80 -19.45 -9.94
C ILE A 214 -36.71 -18.42 -10.26
N THR A 215 -37.08 -17.13 -10.32
CA THR A 215 -36.15 -16.08 -10.75
C THR A 215 -35.67 -15.26 -9.57
N ARG A 216 -36.54 -14.51 -8.88
CA ARG A 216 -36.11 -13.59 -7.81
C ARG A 216 -37.12 -13.52 -6.68
N ALA A 217 -36.64 -13.40 -5.45
CA ALA A 217 -37.53 -12.98 -4.36
C ALA A 217 -37.78 -11.46 -4.47
N ILE A 218 -36.71 -10.67 -4.53
CA ILE A 218 -36.78 -9.20 -4.64
C ILE A 218 -35.94 -8.74 -5.83
N SER A 219 -36.51 -7.88 -6.69
CA SER A 219 -35.85 -7.33 -7.88
C SER A 219 -35.99 -5.81 -7.94
N TYR A 220 -34.89 -5.10 -7.70
CA TYR A 220 -34.77 -3.65 -7.84
C TYR A 220 -34.26 -3.26 -9.23
N TRP A 221 -34.86 -2.22 -9.82
CA TRP A 221 -34.41 -1.64 -11.09
C TRP A 221 -34.89 -0.18 -11.26
N GLY A 222 -34.22 0.58 -12.13
CA GLY A 222 -34.71 1.89 -12.61
C GLY A 222 -34.69 3.01 -11.57
N ASN A 223 -33.55 3.21 -10.89
CA ASN A 223 -33.33 4.28 -9.90
C ASN A 223 -34.30 4.20 -8.71
N SER A 224 -34.64 2.98 -8.30
CA SER A 224 -35.59 2.73 -7.22
C SER A 224 -34.91 2.76 -5.84
N GLY A 225 -35.71 2.91 -4.78
CA GLY A 225 -35.23 3.01 -3.40
C GLY A 225 -36.21 2.40 -2.39
N GLY A 226 -36.32 2.99 -1.21
CA GLY A 226 -37.19 2.49 -0.15
C GLY A 226 -36.44 1.66 0.89
N VAL A 227 -37.19 1.14 1.87
CA VAL A 227 -36.68 0.41 3.02
C VAL A 227 -37.34 -0.96 3.08
N ILE A 228 -36.52 -2.00 3.18
CA ILE A 228 -36.97 -3.37 3.38
C ILE A 228 -36.30 -3.92 4.64
N ARG A 229 -37.06 -4.50 5.55
CA ARG A 229 -36.51 -5.16 6.74
C ARG A 229 -37.23 -6.45 7.12
N GLY A 230 -36.53 -7.35 7.79
CA GLY A 230 -37.10 -8.64 8.23
C GLY A 230 -37.45 -9.52 7.03
N VAL A 231 -36.43 -9.90 6.25
CA VAL A 231 -36.61 -10.67 5.01
C VAL A 231 -36.10 -12.08 5.21
N ASN A 232 -36.95 -13.07 4.93
CA ASN A 232 -36.54 -14.47 4.85
C ASN A 232 -36.73 -15.00 3.43
N VAL A 233 -35.67 -15.54 2.84
CA VAL A 233 -35.69 -16.12 1.49
C VAL A 233 -35.10 -17.52 1.52
N THR A 234 -35.82 -18.48 0.95
CA THR A 234 -35.29 -19.84 0.76
C THR A 234 -35.65 -20.39 -0.61
N ASN A 235 -34.72 -21.15 -1.19
CA ASN A 235 -34.91 -21.89 -2.43
C ASN A 235 -35.37 -21.00 -3.59
N VAL A 236 -34.49 -20.10 -4.03
CA VAL A 236 -34.70 -19.27 -5.22
C VAL A 236 -33.69 -19.68 -6.29
N GLY A 237 -34.16 -20.21 -7.41
CA GLY A 237 -33.25 -20.81 -8.39
C GLY A 237 -33.94 -21.44 -9.60
N GLY A 238 -33.14 -21.67 -10.64
CA GLY A 238 -33.54 -22.44 -11.83
C GLY A 238 -33.87 -21.61 -13.06
N ALA A 239 -33.96 -20.28 -12.96
CA ALA A 239 -34.24 -19.44 -14.13
C ALA A 239 -33.15 -19.58 -15.22
N THR A 240 -33.59 -19.81 -16.46
CA THR A 240 -32.71 -19.99 -17.64
C THR A 240 -32.61 -18.75 -18.52
N MET A 241 -33.50 -17.78 -18.33
CA MET A 241 -33.62 -16.58 -19.18
C MET A 241 -33.00 -15.32 -18.55
N ASN A 242 -32.61 -15.38 -17.27
CA ASN A 242 -31.99 -14.26 -16.55
C ASN A 242 -31.28 -14.77 -15.28
N ILE A 243 -30.57 -13.87 -14.61
CA ILE A 243 -29.90 -14.11 -13.33
C ILE A 243 -30.95 -14.39 -12.25
N SER A 244 -30.92 -15.61 -11.71
CA SER A 244 -31.67 -16.00 -10.52
C SER A 244 -30.91 -15.59 -9.26
N ALA A 245 -31.60 -14.93 -8.33
CA ALA A 245 -31.02 -14.48 -7.06
C ALA A 245 -32.11 -14.25 -6.00
N ALA A 246 -31.80 -14.40 -4.71
CA ALA A 246 -32.73 -13.98 -3.67
C ALA A 246 -33.03 -12.48 -3.79
N ILE A 247 -31.98 -11.65 -3.76
CA ILE A 247 -32.09 -10.20 -3.93
C ILE A 247 -31.25 -9.78 -5.13
N PHE A 248 -31.91 -9.14 -6.10
CA PHE A 248 -31.26 -8.55 -7.26
C PHE A 248 -31.41 -7.04 -7.23
N VAL A 249 -30.30 -6.31 -7.38
CA VAL A 249 -30.28 -4.85 -7.41
C VAL A 249 -29.59 -4.35 -8.67
N GLU A 250 -30.34 -3.62 -9.50
CA GLU A 250 -29.83 -2.93 -10.68
C GLU A 250 -30.09 -1.43 -10.56
N ASP A 251 -29.06 -0.61 -10.74
CA ASP A 251 -29.16 0.86 -10.86
C ASP A 251 -30.10 1.50 -9.83
N SER A 252 -29.97 1.08 -8.56
CA SER A 252 -30.89 1.43 -7.48
C SER A 252 -30.16 1.64 -6.15
N LEU A 253 -30.86 2.26 -5.18
CA LEU A 253 -30.31 2.71 -3.90
C LEU A 253 -31.18 2.34 -2.68
N PRO A 254 -31.54 1.05 -2.49
CA PRO A 254 -32.34 0.62 -1.34
C PRO A 254 -31.55 0.54 -0.03
N LEU A 255 -32.27 0.61 1.10
CA LEU A 255 -31.81 0.14 2.41
C LEU A 255 -32.49 -1.19 2.72
N ILE A 256 -31.70 -2.23 2.95
CA ILE A 256 -32.16 -3.59 3.19
C ILE A 256 -31.52 -4.10 4.49
N GLU A 257 -32.33 -4.44 5.50
CA GLU A 257 -31.86 -4.79 6.84
C GLU A 257 -32.48 -6.12 7.32
N ASP A 258 -31.76 -6.84 8.19
CA ASP A 258 -32.24 -8.06 8.84
C ASP A 258 -32.71 -9.13 7.83
N VAL A 259 -31.77 -9.67 7.07
CA VAL A 259 -32.01 -10.59 5.94
C VAL A 259 -31.41 -11.97 6.22
N ILE A 260 -32.21 -13.01 5.98
CA ILE A 260 -31.78 -14.41 5.99
C ILE A 260 -32.06 -15.01 4.60
N ILE A 261 -31.02 -15.52 3.94
CA ILE A 261 -31.10 -16.17 2.63
C ILE A 261 -30.51 -17.57 2.72
N SER A 262 -31.20 -18.57 2.16
CA SER A 262 -30.68 -19.94 2.10
C SER A 262 -31.03 -20.66 0.80
N LYS A 263 -30.11 -21.51 0.31
CA LYS A 263 -30.34 -22.42 -0.83
C LYS A 263 -30.77 -21.71 -2.12
N CYS A 264 -30.16 -20.57 -2.43
CA CYS A 264 -30.44 -19.81 -3.65
C CYS A 264 -29.35 -20.01 -4.71
N ASP A 265 -29.68 -19.80 -5.98
CA ASP A 265 -28.69 -19.79 -7.07
C ASP A 265 -27.61 -18.75 -6.77
N ASN A 266 -28.03 -17.51 -6.56
CA ASN A 266 -27.22 -16.46 -5.96
C ASN A 266 -27.95 -15.88 -4.75
N GLY A 267 -27.22 -15.48 -3.71
CA GLY A 267 -27.84 -14.78 -2.58
C GLY A 267 -28.22 -13.35 -2.97
N ILE A 268 -27.23 -12.46 -2.95
CA ILE A 268 -27.36 -11.05 -3.32
C ILE A 268 -26.59 -10.80 -4.60
N TYR A 269 -27.24 -10.23 -5.60
CA TYR A 269 -26.63 -9.88 -6.88
C TYR A 269 -26.84 -8.40 -7.16
N VAL A 270 -25.76 -7.63 -7.12
CA VAL A 270 -25.75 -6.19 -7.40
C VAL A 270 -25.08 -5.96 -8.75
N ILE A 271 -25.79 -5.29 -9.65
CA ILE A 271 -25.28 -4.93 -10.96
C ILE A 271 -25.46 -3.44 -11.24
N HIS A 272 -24.41 -2.82 -11.78
CA HIS A 272 -24.52 -1.49 -12.39
C HIS A 272 -24.60 -1.66 -13.90
N ALA A 273 -25.69 -1.20 -14.50
CA ALA A 273 -25.96 -1.36 -15.93
C ALA A 273 -25.91 -0.03 -16.68
N THR A 274 -26.36 1.06 -16.07
CA THR A 274 -26.54 2.36 -16.73
C THR A 274 -25.64 3.43 -16.13
N ASP A 275 -24.63 3.88 -16.88
CA ASP A 275 -23.62 4.87 -16.42
C ASP A 275 -24.18 6.22 -15.96
N SER A 276 -25.40 6.59 -16.38
CA SER A 276 -26.07 7.83 -15.95
C SER A 276 -26.88 7.68 -14.65
N LEU A 277 -26.98 6.46 -14.11
CA LEU A 277 -27.70 6.16 -12.87
C LEU A 277 -26.73 5.82 -11.74
N ILE A 278 -27.27 5.71 -10.52
CA ILE A 278 -26.49 5.37 -9.33
C ILE A 278 -26.89 3.99 -8.84
N THR A 279 -25.92 3.13 -8.58
CA THR A 279 -26.12 1.86 -7.86
C THR A 279 -25.47 1.96 -6.49
N ARG A 280 -26.27 2.10 -5.44
CA ARG A 280 -25.78 2.28 -4.06
C ARG A 280 -26.69 1.61 -3.02
N PRO A 281 -26.86 0.28 -3.07
CA PRO A 281 -27.60 -0.43 -2.04
C PRO A 281 -26.83 -0.44 -0.72
N VAL A 282 -27.57 -0.45 0.38
CA VAL A 282 -27.04 -0.63 1.74
C VAL A 282 -27.68 -1.86 2.36
N PHE A 283 -26.85 -2.79 2.80
CA PHE A 283 -27.23 -4.03 3.47
C PHE A 283 -26.72 -4.03 4.91
N ARG A 284 -27.58 -4.38 5.87
CA ARG A 284 -27.19 -4.53 7.29
C ARG A 284 -27.76 -5.81 7.88
N ASN A 285 -26.97 -6.51 8.69
CA ASN A 285 -27.38 -7.75 9.36
C ASN A 285 -27.89 -8.77 8.35
N VAL A 286 -26.98 -9.27 7.51
CA VAL A 286 -27.33 -10.19 6.43
C VAL A 286 -26.65 -11.54 6.67
N VAL A 287 -27.42 -12.61 6.57
CA VAL A 287 -26.93 -13.99 6.58
C VAL A 287 -27.27 -14.65 5.25
N VAL A 288 -26.26 -15.15 4.55
CA VAL A 288 -26.43 -15.87 3.26
C VAL A 288 -25.78 -17.25 3.36
N GLY A 289 -26.62 -18.29 3.37
CA GLY A 289 -26.20 -19.68 3.47
C GLY A 289 -26.43 -20.48 2.19
N ASP A 290 -25.55 -21.45 1.94
CA ASP A 290 -25.75 -22.56 1.00
C ASP A 290 -26.10 -22.12 -0.44
N SER A 291 -25.53 -21.01 -0.90
CA SER A 291 -25.75 -20.54 -2.27
C SER A 291 -25.06 -21.45 -3.29
N GLN A 292 -25.66 -21.65 -4.47
CA GLN A 292 -25.11 -22.52 -5.51
C GLN A 292 -23.92 -21.90 -6.25
N TYR A 293 -24.02 -20.63 -6.62
CA TYR A 293 -23.04 -19.94 -7.46
C TYR A 293 -22.22 -18.90 -6.70
N SER A 294 -22.90 -18.00 -5.99
CA SER A 294 -22.29 -16.95 -5.15
C SER A 294 -23.25 -16.51 -4.06
N ALA A 295 -22.73 -16.16 -2.88
CA ALA A 295 -23.55 -15.56 -1.83
C ALA A 295 -23.74 -14.07 -2.07
N VAL A 296 -22.67 -13.37 -2.44
CA VAL A 296 -22.71 -11.96 -2.85
C VAL A 296 -21.94 -11.80 -4.16
N MET A 297 -22.59 -11.22 -5.16
CA MET A 297 -21.98 -10.87 -6.44
C MET A 297 -22.15 -9.37 -6.69
N MET A 298 -21.06 -8.70 -6.99
CA MET A 298 -21.04 -7.30 -7.42
C MET A 298 -20.33 -7.20 -8.76
N THR A 299 -21.01 -6.68 -9.78
CA THR A 299 -20.44 -6.57 -11.12
C THR A 299 -20.98 -5.37 -11.87
N LYS A 300 -20.24 -4.95 -12.90
CA LYS A 300 -20.79 -4.08 -13.95
C LYS A 300 -21.33 -4.90 -15.12
N PHE A 301 -22.31 -4.37 -15.84
CA PHE A 301 -22.88 -5.00 -17.03
C PHE A 301 -21.88 -5.12 -18.18
N ASP A 302 -21.16 -4.03 -18.49
CA ASP A 302 -20.20 -4.01 -19.60
C ASP A 302 -18.88 -4.73 -19.30
N ARG A 303 -18.49 -4.86 -18.02
CA ARG A 303 -17.24 -5.49 -17.55
C ARG A 303 -15.95 -4.88 -18.15
N PHE A 304 -16.01 -3.63 -18.63
CA PHE A 304 -14.84 -2.95 -19.21
C PHE A 304 -14.72 -1.49 -18.77
N ASN A 305 -15.82 -0.78 -18.49
CA ASN A 305 -15.77 0.62 -18.08
C ASN A 305 -15.82 0.74 -16.55
N TYR A 306 -14.68 0.90 -15.90
CA TYR A 306 -14.61 1.02 -14.43
C TYR A 306 -14.63 2.48 -13.93
N SER A 307 -15.09 3.45 -14.75
CA SER A 307 -15.10 4.89 -14.38
C SER A 307 -16.34 5.36 -13.62
N THR A 308 -17.46 4.61 -13.70
CA THR A 308 -18.69 4.87 -12.93
C THR A 308 -18.81 3.80 -11.85
N TYR A 309 -18.69 4.23 -10.60
CA TYR A 309 -18.61 3.34 -9.46
C TYR A 309 -20.01 3.00 -8.93
N MET A 310 -20.25 1.71 -8.76
CA MET A 310 -21.27 1.26 -7.80
C MET A 310 -20.73 1.50 -6.39
N MET A 311 -21.60 1.76 -5.41
CA MET A 311 -21.20 2.05 -4.03
C MET A 311 -21.96 1.15 -3.05
N GLY A 312 -21.92 -0.17 -3.28
CA GLY A 312 -22.63 -1.13 -2.44
C GLY A 312 -22.00 -1.22 -1.05
N ARG A 313 -22.82 -1.20 0.00
CA ARG A 313 -22.35 -1.30 1.39
C ARG A 313 -22.95 -2.49 2.11
N PHE A 314 -22.12 -3.23 2.84
CA PHE A 314 -22.48 -4.40 3.63
C PHE A 314 -21.90 -4.24 5.03
N HIS A 315 -22.77 -4.16 6.03
CA HIS A 315 -22.37 -4.07 7.43
C HIS A 315 -22.92 -5.29 8.18
N ASN A 316 -22.09 -6.02 8.91
CA ASN A 316 -22.47 -7.27 9.59
C ASN A 316 -23.03 -8.31 8.60
N LEU A 317 -22.14 -8.84 7.76
CA LEU A 317 -22.44 -9.86 6.73
C LEU A 317 -21.87 -11.22 7.15
N GLU A 318 -22.72 -12.24 7.20
CA GLU A 318 -22.33 -13.64 7.37
C GLU A 318 -22.60 -14.43 6.09
N VAL A 319 -21.59 -15.19 5.64
CA VAL A 319 -21.67 -16.03 4.44
C VAL A 319 -21.14 -17.42 4.73
N PHE A 320 -21.93 -18.46 4.41
CA PHE A 320 -21.47 -19.84 4.59
C PHE A 320 -22.00 -20.83 3.56
N GLY A 321 -21.30 -21.96 3.43
CA GLY A 321 -21.79 -23.12 2.67
C GLY A 321 -21.88 -22.91 1.15
N THR A 322 -21.34 -21.81 0.61
CA THR A 322 -21.45 -21.50 -0.82
C THR A 322 -20.73 -22.55 -1.65
N GLY A 323 -21.44 -23.13 -2.62
CA GLY A 323 -21.00 -24.26 -3.44
C GLY A 323 -20.87 -25.58 -2.66
N GLY A 324 -21.25 -25.59 -1.39
CA GLY A 324 -21.14 -26.74 -0.49
C GLY A 324 -22.23 -27.79 -0.71
N PRO A 325 -22.19 -28.90 0.07
CA PRO A 325 -23.10 -30.03 -0.08
C PRO A 325 -24.59 -29.69 0.10
N ASN A 326 -24.89 -28.60 0.83
CA ASN A 326 -26.25 -28.16 1.11
C ASN A 326 -26.83 -27.24 0.01
N SER A 327 -25.98 -26.77 -0.92
CA SER A 327 -26.44 -25.97 -2.06
C SER A 327 -27.22 -26.83 -3.05
N SER A 328 -28.10 -26.19 -3.85
CA SER A 328 -29.00 -26.89 -4.78
C SER A 328 -28.25 -27.74 -5.83
N SER A 329 -27.06 -27.31 -6.25
CA SER A 329 -26.11 -28.09 -7.05
C SER A 329 -24.67 -27.84 -6.60
N PRO A 330 -24.10 -28.73 -5.75
CA PRO A 330 -22.76 -28.56 -5.21
C PRO A 330 -21.66 -28.47 -6.28
N GLY A 331 -20.60 -27.69 -6.01
CA GLY A 331 -19.40 -27.61 -6.84
C GLY A 331 -19.48 -26.68 -8.05
N LEU A 332 -20.55 -25.90 -8.21
CA LEU A 332 -20.71 -24.93 -9.30
C LEU A 332 -20.35 -23.48 -8.91
N ALA A 333 -19.98 -23.25 -7.66
CA ALA A 333 -19.67 -21.91 -7.17
C ALA A 333 -18.38 -21.35 -7.79
N TYR A 334 -18.37 -20.03 -7.98
CA TYR A 334 -17.21 -19.31 -8.51
C TYR A 334 -16.61 -18.28 -7.54
N GLY A 335 -17.26 -18.00 -6.41
CA GLY A 335 -16.76 -17.20 -5.28
C GLY A 335 -17.89 -16.95 -4.27
N ALA A 336 -17.58 -16.92 -2.96
CA ALA A 336 -18.61 -16.68 -1.94
C ALA A 336 -19.02 -15.20 -1.91
N VAL A 337 -18.06 -14.30 -1.67
CA VAL A 337 -18.18 -12.87 -1.94
C VAL A 337 -17.32 -12.55 -3.17
N PHE A 338 -17.95 -12.23 -4.30
CA PHE A 338 -17.28 -12.00 -5.57
C PHE A 338 -17.53 -10.58 -6.10
N LEU A 339 -16.45 -9.83 -6.26
CA LEU A 339 -16.43 -8.53 -6.92
C LEU A 339 -15.73 -8.65 -8.28
N ASN A 340 -16.38 -8.16 -9.33
CA ASN A 340 -15.78 -7.96 -10.66
C ASN A 340 -15.98 -6.50 -11.11
N THR A 341 -15.60 -5.59 -10.22
CA THR A 341 -15.84 -4.14 -10.27
C THR A 341 -15.27 -3.51 -8.99
N SER A 342 -15.37 -2.18 -8.88
CA SER A 342 -14.96 -1.41 -7.69
C SER A 342 -16.15 -0.88 -6.89
N GLY A 343 -15.88 -0.35 -5.69
CA GLY A 343 -16.83 0.44 -4.90
C GLY A 343 -17.68 -0.36 -3.91
N GLY A 344 -17.22 -1.55 -3.53
CA GLY A 344 -17.78 -2.30 -2.41
C GLY A 344 -17.19 -1.85 -1.08
N TRP A 345 -18.04 -1.57 -0.10
CA TRP A 345 -17.64 -1.33 1.30
C TRP A 345 -18.17 -2.45 2.19
N PHE A 346 -17.26 -3.21 2.77
CA PHE A 346 -17.54 -4.38 3.60
C PHE A 346 -16.99 -4.17 5.00
N GLU A 347 -17.87 -4.19 5.99
CA GLU A 347 -17.53 -3.96 7.41
C GLU A 347 -18.17 -5.05 8.26
N ASP A 348 -17.38 -5.63 9.17
CA ASP A 348 -17.79 -6.74 10.04
C ASP A 348 -18.30 -7.94 9.23
N VAL A 349 -17.38 -8.60 8.54
CA VAL A 349 -17.72 -9.71 7.63
C VAL A 349 -17.20 -11.04 8.17
N ASN A 350 -18.08 -12.03 8.28
CA ASN A 350 -17.74 -13.40 8.66
C ASN A 350 -18.05 -14.38 7.50
N ILE A 351 -17.02 -14.99 6.93
CA ILE A 351 -17.16 -15.92 5.79
C ILE A 351 -16.58 -17.28 6.20
N HIS A 352 -17.37 -18.35 6.16
CA HIS A 352 -16.88 -19.67 6.57
C HIS A 352 -17.49 -20.85 5.81
N ASP A 353 -16.78 -21.99 5.79
CA ASP A 353 -17.27 -23.27 5.24
C ASP A 353 -17.68 -23.21 3.76
N ASN A 354 -16.94 -22.47 2.93
CA ASN A 354 -17.22 -22.36 1.50
C ASN A 354 -16.28 -23.25 0.69
N THR A 355 -16.79 -23.96 -0.30
CA THR A 355 -15.99 -24.85 -1.16
C THR A 355 -15.25 -24.12 -2.28
N ILE A 356 -15.17 -22.79 -2.18
CA ILE A 356 -14.57 -21.86 -3.13
C ILE A 356 -13.92 -20.70 -2.36
N ASN A 357 -13.20 -19.80 -3.04
CA ASN A 357 -12.64 -18.60 -2.42
C ASN A 357 -13.71 -17.87 -1.58
N GLY A 358 -13.37 -17.52 -0.34
CA GLY A 358 -14.25 -16.77 0.55
C GLY A 358 -14.47 -15.36 0.02
N VAL A 359 -13.38 -14.66 -0.30
CA VAL A 359 -13.40 -13.41 -1.07
C VAL A 359 -12.67 -13.62 -2.38
N LYS A 360 -13.30 -13.17 -3.47
CA LYS A 360 -12.74 -13.17 -4.81
C LYS A 360 -12.93 -11.78 -5.42
N MET A 361 -11.87 -11.14 -5.87
CA MET A 361 -11.96 -9.78 -6.43
C MET A 361 -11.19 -9.63 -7.73
N TYR A 362 -11.77 -8.90 -8.68
CA TYR A 362 -11.13 -8.48 -9.93
C TYR A 362 -11.49 -7.03 -10.27
N MET A 363 -10.53 -6.31 -10.86
CA MET A 363 -10.73 -4.94 -11.40
C MET A 363 -11.22 -3.96 -10.32
N THR A 364 -10.62 -4.05 -9.13
CA THR A 364 -10.90 -3.19 -7.97
C THR A 364 -9.95 -1.99 -7.91
N ASP A 365 -10.36 -0.95 -7.20
CA ASP A 365 -9.59 0.27 -6.96
C ASP A 365 -9.82 0.78 -5.52
N PRO A 366 -9.26 1.94 -5.12
CA PRO A 366 -9.38 2.44 -3.73
C PRO A 366 -10.79 2.73 -3.22
N SER A 367 -11.81 2.74 -4.08
CA SER A 367 -13.22 2.81 -3.64
C SER A 367 -13.71 1.52 -3.00
N THR A 368 -12.93 0.43 -3.08
CA THR A 368 -13.26 -0.88 -2.50
C THR A 368 -12.54 -1.06 -1.16
N SER A 369 -13.29 -1.43 -0.12
CA SER A 369 -12.75 -1.60 1.23
C SER A 369 -13.32 -2.82 1.94
N PHE A 370 -12.45 -3.52 2.68
CA PHE A 370 -12.82 -4.55 3.64
C PHE A 370 -12.23 -4.18 5.00
N ILE A 371 -13.08 -4.11 6.02
CA ILE A 371 -12.72 -3.74 7.38
C ILE A 371 -13.27 -4.80 8.32
N ASN A 372 -12.41 -5.35 9.18
CA ASN A 372 -12.78 -6.39 10.14
C ASN A 372 -13.44 -7.60 9.45
N THR A 373 -12.65 -8.34 8.67
CA THR A 373 -13.11 -9.47 7.87
C THR A 373 -12.45 -10.75 8.35
N THR A 374 -13.26 -11.76 8.67
CA THR A 374 -12.80 -13.11 9.02
C THR A 374 -13.22 -14.09 7.92
N ILE A 375 -12.26 -14.87 7.43
CA ILE A 375 -12.46 -15.94 6.46
C ILE A 375 -11.93 -17.23 7.06
N ARG A 376 -12.78 -18.25 7.20
CA ARG A 376 -12.44 -19.57 7.73
C ARG A 376 -12.80 -20.66 6.75
N GLN A 377 -12.01 -21.73 6.69
CA GLN A 377 -12.40 -22.98 6.02
C GLN A 377 -12.97 -22.77 4.61
N SER A 378 -12.36 -21.83 3.88
CA SER A 378 -12.84 -21.39 2.56
C SER A 378 -11.76 -21.61 1.52
N GLY A 379 -12.16 -22.23 0.40
CA GLY A 379 -11.31 -22.65 -0.70
C GLY A 379 -11.73 -24.03 -1.22
N ALA A 380 -11.31 -24.37 -2.45
CA ALA A 380 -11.60 -25.69 -3.00
C ALA A 380 -10.72 -26.77 -2.33
N LEU A 381 -11.31 -27.91 -1.95
CA LEU A 381 -10.55 -29.02 -1.34
C LEU A 381 -9.64 -29.73 -2.35
N ILE A 382 -10.17 -30.05 -3.54
CA ILE A 382 -9.47 -30.75 -4.62
C ILE A 382 -9.71 -30.02 -5.93
N GLY A 383 -8.65 -29.83 -6.71
CA GLY A 383 -8.72 -28.97 -7.90
C GLY A 383 -9.10 -27.54 -7.51
N GLY A 384 -9.54 -26.74 -8.47
CA GLY A 384 -9.94 -25.37 -8.24
C GLY A 384 -8.98 -24.34 -8.84
N THR A 385 -9.39 -23.08 -8.80
CA THR A 385 -8.65 -21.95 -9.38
C THR A 385 -8.04 -21.09 -8.27
N ASN A 386 -7.18 -20.14 -8.62
CA ASN A 386 -6.65 -19.12 -7.70
C ASN A 386 -5.99 -19.70 -6.44
N GLN A 387 -5.21 -20.77 -6.61
CA GLN A 387 -4.48 -21.47 -5.54
C GLN A 387 -5.37 -21.93 -4.36
N ARG A 388 -6.68 -22.10 -4.61
CA ARG A 388 -7.66 -22.51 -3.60
C ARG A 388 -7.67 -21.57 -2.38
N ALA A 389 -7.34 -20.30 -2.61
CA ALA A 389 -7.10 -19.34 -1.54
C ALA A 389 -8.37 -19.00 -0.73
N GLY A 390 -8.23 -18.65 0.54
CA GLY A 390 -9.33 -18.07 1.32
C GLY A 390 -9.70 -16.68 0.82
N PHE A 391 -8.70 -15.82 0.70
CA PHE A 391 -8.80 -14.49 0.10
C PHE A 391 -8.02 -14.44 -1.22
N PHE A 392 -8.67 -14.01 -2.29
CA PHE A 392 -8.02 -13.83 -3.58
C PHE A 392 -8.38 -12.50 -4.23
N MET A 393 -7.36 -11.77 -4.67
CA MET A 393 -7.54 -10.60 -5.53
C MET A 393 -6.67 -10.67 -6.78
N ARG A 394 -7.19 -10.09 -7.87
CA ARG A 394 -6.41 -9.90 -9.08
C ARG A 394 -6.74 -8.62 -9.84
N SER A 395 -5.75 -8.03 -10.52
CA SER A 395 -5.98 -6.95 -11.50
C SER A 395 -6.65 -5.73 -10.87
N SER A 396 -5.98 -5.03 -9.96
CA SER A 396 -6.47 -3.77 -9.42
C SER A 396 -5.92 -2.55 -10.18
N ASN A 397 -6.62 -1.42 -10.08
CA ASN A 397 -6.32 -0.16 -10.75
C ASN A 397 -6.16 0.98 -9.73
N ASN A 398 -5.48 2.07 -10.12
CA ASN A 398 -5.40 3.33 -9.37
C ASN A 398 -5.02 3.20 -7.89
N GLY A 399 -4.14 2.26 -7.52
CA GLY A 399 -3.71 2.03 -6.12
C GLY A 399 -4.45 0.90 -5.40
N GLY A 400 -5.50 0.33 -6.01
CA GLY A 400 -6.16 -0.88 -5.55
C GLY A 400 -6.95 -0.76 -4.23
N PRO A 401 -7.56 -1.86 -3.77
CA PRO A 401 -8.44 -1.85 -2.60
C PRO A 401 -7.68 -1.61 -1.29
N SER A 402 -8.43 -1.21 -0.26
CA SER A 402 -7.93 -1.04 1.11
C SER A 402 -8.50 -2.12 2.03
N ILE A 403 -7.63 -2.88 2.70
CA ILE A 403 -8.00 -4.06 3.50
C ILE A 403 -7.44 -3.92 4.92
N HIS A 404 -8.29 -3.80 5.93
CA HIS A 404 -7.89 -3.63 7.33
C HIS A 404 -8.48 -4.70 8.24
N ASN A 405 -7.67 -5.23 9.16
CA ASN A 405 -8.08 -6.26 10.12
C ASN A 405 -8.64 -7.50 9.41
N LEU A 406 -7.85 -8.11 8.53
CA LEU A 406 -8.20 -9.32 7.79
C LEU A 406 -7.65 -10.54 8.51
N THR A 407 -8.51 -11.50 8.86
CA THR A 407 -8.10 -12.82 9.35
C THR A 407 -8.49 -13.89 8.34
N VAL A 408 -7.52 -14.66 7.84
CA VAL A 408 -7.77 -15.84 6.99
C VAL A 408 -7.21 -17.08 7.67
N SER A 409 -8.03 -18.12 7.82
CA SER A 409 -7.57 -19.35 8.44
C SER A 409 -8.20 -20.62 7.91
N GLU A 410 -7.46 -21.73 8.05
CA GLU A 410 -7.91 -23.07 7.68
C GLU A 410 -8.31 -23.18 6.18
N SER A 411 -7.75 -22.34 5.31
CA SER A 411 -7.94 -22.49 3.87
C SER A 411 -7.23 -23.75 3.36
N PRO A 412 -7.87 -24.57 2.51
CA PRO A 412 -7.24 -25.79 1.97
C PRO A 412 -5.99 -25.54 1.10
N GLY A 413 -5.83 -24.32 0.58
CA GLY A 413 -4.65 -23.88 -0.17
C GLY A 413 -4.00 -22.68 0.52
N VAL A 414 -3.76 -21.63 -0.26
CA VAL A 414 -3.17 -20.38 0.24
C VAL A 414 -4.13 -19.66 1.20
N GLY A 415 -3.61 -18.95 2.20
CA GLY A 415 -4.43 -18.02 2.99
C GLY A 415 -4.86 -16.82 2.14
N ILE A 416 -3.90 -15.92 1.88
CA ILE A 416 -4.10 -14.70 1.10
C ILE A 416 -3.31 -14.78 -0.20
N PHE A 417 -3.99 -14.66 -1.35
CA PHE A 417 -3.35 -14.63 -2.66
C PHE A 417 -3.61 -13.30 -3.39
N LEU A 418 -2.55 -12.54 -3.61
CA LEU A 418 -2.54 -11.27 -4.33
C LEU A 418 -1.89 -11.46 -5.71
N SER A 419 -2.55 -11.02 -6.78
CA SER A 419 -1.98 -11.13 -8.12
C SER A 419 -2.22 -9.91 -9.02
N LYS A 420 -1.20 -9.44 -9.75
CA LYS A 420 -1.36 -8.43 -10.82
C LYS A 420 -2.06 -7.14 -10.37
N GLY A 421 -1.56 -6.44 -9.36
CA GLY A 421 -2.13 -5.14 -8.96
C GLY A 421 -1.71 -4.66 -7.58
N ASP A 422 -2.07 -3.42 -7.27
CA ASP A 422 -1.86 -2.76 -5.97
C ASP A 422 -2.89 -3.20 -4.91
N VAL A 423 -2.49 -3.19 -3.64
CA VAL A 423 -3.38 -3.26 -2.47
C VAL A 423 -2.72 -2.55 -1.30
N SER A 424 -3.53 -1.91 -0.47
CA SER A 424 -3.08 -1.30 0.77
C SER A 424 -3.84 -1.86 1.98
N GLY A 425 -3.24 -1.79 3.15
CA GLY A 425 -3.89 -2.33 4.34
C GLY A 425 -3.03 -2.44 5.57
N SER A 426 -3.62 -2.90 6.65
CA SER A 426 -2.90 -3.27 7.86
C SER A 426 -3.65 -4.30 8.72
N GLY A 427 -2.92 -4.97 9.61
CA GLY A 427 -3.52 -5.89 10.60
C GLY A 427 -4.00 -7.18 9.96
N TRP A 428 -3.13 -7.87 9.21
CA TRP A 428 -3.49 -9.12 8.55
C TRP A 428 -3.00 -10.33 9.35
N ILE A 429 -3.88 -11.31 9.55
CA ILE A 429 -3.54 -12.59 10.17
C ILE A 429 -3.86 -13.70 9.18
N THR A 430 -2.87 -14.51 8.83
CA THR A 430 -3.05 -15.66 7.95
C THR A 430 -2.47 -16.91 8.60
N GLN A 431 -3.34 -17.87 8.94
CA GLN A 431 -2.94 -18.98 9.79
C GLN A 431 -3.57 -20.34 9.49
N ASN A 432 -2.83 -21.41 9.78
CA ASN A 432 -3.31 -22.79 9.64
C ASN A 432 -3.79 -23.13 8.22
N ASN A 433 -3.23 -22.49 7.18
CA ASN A 433 -3.60 -22.75 5.80
C ASN A 433 -2.78 -23.90 5.20
N GLY A 434 -3.32 -24.60 4.20
CA GLY A 434 -2.69 -25.77 3.60
C GLY A 434 -1.42 -25.49 2.81
N ASN A 435 -1.30 -24.29 2.24
CA ASN A 435 -0.13 -23.82 1.49
C ASN A 435 0.45 -22.54 2.14
N GLU A 436 0.83 -21.52 1.35
CA GLU A 436 1.46 -20.30 1.85
C GLU A 436 0.47 -19.46 2.67
N GLY A 437 0.98 -18.76 3.68
CA GLY A 437 0.17 -17.77 4.41
C GLY A 437 -0.19 -16.58 3.53
N LEU A 438 0.82 -15.94 2.93
CA LEU A 438 0.68 -14.84 1.98
C LEU A 438 1.46 -15.15 0.70
N LEU A 439 0.74 -15.22 -0.43
CA LEU A 439 1.30 -15.36 -1.77
C LEU A 439 1.10 -14.05 -2.55
N VAL A 440 2.20 -13.47 -3.03
CA VAL A 440 2.24 -12.26 -3.86
C VAL A 440 2.83 -12.63 -5.21
N GLN A 441 2.07 -12.49 -6.28
CA GLN A 441 2.52 -12.83 -7.64
C GLN A 441 2.21 -11.70 -8.63
N ASP A 442 3.23 -11.07 -9.19
CA ASP A 442 3.09 -9.90 -10.06
C ASP A 442 2.30 -8.75 -9.39
N ALA A 443 2.33 -8.62 -8.07
CA ALA A 443 1.47 -7.69 -7.32
C ALA A 443 2.29 -6.67 -6.52
N PHE A 444 1.65 -5.58 -6.11
CA PHE A 444 2.31 -4.43 -5.47
C PHE A 444 1.67 -4.06 -4.14
N PRO A 445 1.80 -4.89 -3.09
CA PRO A 445 1.24 -4.60 -1.78
C PRO A 445 2.01 -3.47 -1.08
N SER A 446 1.28 -2.62 -0.36
CA SER A 446 1.80 -1.72 0.68
C SER A 446 1.03 -1.99 1.97
N VAL A 447 1.57 -2.85 2.83
CA VAL A 447 0.84 -3.44 3.96
C VAL A 447 1.71 -3.49 5.21
N SER A 448 1.13 -3.10 6.35
CA SER A 448 1.78 -3.21 7.66
C SER A 448 1.11 -4.22 8.58
N ASP A 449 1.84 -4.68 9.60
CA ASP A 449 1.31 -5.49 10.70
C ASP A 449 0.68 -6.80 10.21
N ILE A 450 1.53 -7.70 9.71
CA ILE A 450 1.12 -9.00 9.17
C ILE A 450 1.66 -10.11 10.05
N LEU A 451 0.79 -10.97 10.56
CA LEU A 451 1.16 -12.22 11.21
C LEU A 451 0.80 -13.41 10.32
N SER A 452 1.81 -14.15 9.87
CA SER A 452 1.66 -15.36 9.07
C SER A 452 2.15 -16.56 9.86
N GLN A 453 1.25 -17.46 10.29
CA GLN A 453 1.65 -18.55 11.20
C GLN A 453 1.03 -19.92 10.95
N ASN A 454 1.79 -20.98 11.24
CA ASN A 454 1.35 -22.38 11.16
C ASN A 454 0.81 -22.78 9.77
N ASN A 455 1.29 -22.14 8.71
CA ASN A 455 0.89 -22.47 7.34
C ASN A 455 1.72 -23.66 6.83
N GLY A 456 1.13 -24.47 5.95
CA GLY A 456 1.78 -25.67 5.44
C GLY A 456 3.06 -25.35 4.67
N TYR A 457 3.06 -24.25 3.92
CA TYR A 457 4.20 -23.75 3.13
C TYR A 457 4.73 -22.45 3.77
N SER A 458 5.50 -21.64 3.05
CA SER A 458 6.11 -20.41 3.57
C SER A 458 5.10 -19.43 4.19
N GLY A 459 5.57 -18.63 5.15
CA GLY A 459 4.79 -17.53 5.70
C GLY A 459 4.52 -16.45 4.65
N LEU A 460 5.54 -16.12 3.86
CA LEU A 460 5.49 -15.21 2.73
C LEU A 460 6.14 -15.85 1.50
N ARG A 461 5.48 -15.73 0.34
CA ARG A 461 6.09 -15.94 -0.97
C ARG A 461 5.83 -14.76 -1.88
N VAL A 462 6.90 -14.16 -2.40
CA VAL A 462 6.87 -13.09 -3.40
C VAL A 462 7.46 -13.62 -4.69
N SER A 463 6.75 -13.42 -5.80
CA SER A 463 7.18 -13.85 -7.12
C SER A 463 6.90 -12.79 -8.17
N ASN A 464 7.88 -12.53 -9.04
CA ASN A 464 7.76 -11.61 -10.18
C ASN A 464 7.21 -10.22 -9.82
N SER A 465 7.51 -9.74 -8.62
CA SER A 465 7.02 -8.44 -8.13
C SER A 465 8.18 -7.45 -8.07
N ASN A 466 7.99 -6.26 -8.65
CA ASN A 466 9.02 -5.22 -8.68
C ASN A 466 8.74 -4.08 -7.69
N ARG A 467 7.61 -4.11 -6.99
CA ARG A 467 7.29 -3.12 -5.96
C ARG A 467 6.57 -3.81 -4.83
N LEU A 468 7.06 -3.65 -3.62
CA LEU A 468 6.54 -4.26 -2.42
C LEU A 468 6.98 -3.40 -1.24
N ALA A 469 6.05 -3.04 -0.35
CA ALA A 469 6.36 -2.43 0.92
C ALA A 469 5.66 -3.21 2.02
N LEU A 470 6.43 -4.04 2.72
CA LEU A 470 5.97 -4.72 3.93
C LEU A 470 6.62 -4.09 5.15
N GLN A 471 5.83 -3.84 6.18
CA GLN A 471 6.29 -3.34 7.47
C GLN A 471 5.75 -4.22 8.59
N ASN A 472 6.58 -4.57 9.56
CA ASN A 472 6.18 -5.37 10.72
C ASN A 472 5.52 -6.70 10.28
N PHE A 473 6.25 -7.47 9.46
CA PHE A 473 5.84 -8.79 9.00
C PHE A 473 6.46 -9.86 9.89
N GLU A 474 5.64 -10.67 10.56
CA GLU A 474 6.07 -11.81 11.37
C GLU A 474 5.65 -13.12 10.70
N SER A 475 6.64 -13.98 10.42
CA SER A 475 6.45 -15.37 10.00
C SER A 475 6.77 -16.31 11.17
N ARG A 476 5.87 -17.25 11.47
CA ARG A 476 6.05 -18.17 12.58
C ARG A 476 5.56 -19.60 12.33
N HIS A 477 6.41 -20.60 12.59
CA HIS A 477 6.09 -22.03 12.46
C HIS A 477 5.51 -22.43 11.08
N ASN A 478 5.96 -21.81 9.99
CA ASN A 478 5.50 -22.13 8.64
C ASN A 478 6.36 -23.22 7.99
N GLY A 479 5.90 -23.80 6.88
CA GLY A 479 6.71 -24.65 6.00
C GLY A 479 6.83 -26.13 6.39
N TYR A 480 6.14 -26.59 7.42
CA TYR A 480 6.25 -27.99 7.89
C TYR A 480 5.64 -29.03 6.94
N SER A 481 4.78 -28.60 6.00
CA SER A 481 4.22 -29.46 4.94
C SER A 481 4.87 -29.20 3.57
N ALA A 482 5.83 -28.26 3.51
CA ALA A 482 6.48 -27.89 2.27
C ALA A 482 7.44 -28.99 1.78
N PRO A 483 7.50 -29.25 0.46
CA PRO A 483 8.38 -30.29 -0.09
C PRO A 483 9.85 -29.89 -0.17
N SER A 484 10.17 -28.60 -0.06
CA SER A 484 11.54 -28.07 -0.18
C SER A 484 11.64 -26.67 0.42
N ALA A 485 12.88 -26.20 0.63
CA ALA A 485 13.16 -24.83 1.09
C ALA A 485 12.60 -23.75 0.18
N GLN A 486 12.55 -23.99 -1.13
CA GLN A 486 11.91 -23.09 -2.10
C GLN A 486 10.44 -22.84 -1.82
N ASN A 487 9.76 -23.73 -1.10
CA ASN A 487 8.34 -23.61 -0.77
C ASN A 487 8.11 -23.37 0.72
N GLY A 488 9.14 -23.54 1.55
CA GLY A 488 8.97 -23.75 2.99
C GLY A 488 9.63 -22.74 3.89
N ALA A 489 10.68 -22.04 3.44
CA ALA A 489 11.35 -21.03 4.26
C ALA A 489 10.36 -19.94 4.71
N GLY A 490 10.58 -19.31 5.86
CA GLY A 490 9.67 -18.32 6.42
C GLY A 490 9.26 -17.24 5.41
N MET A 491 10.25 -16.66 4.74
CA MET A 491 10.09 -15.69 3.66
C MET A 491 10.83 -16.15 2.40
N VAL A 492 10.12 -16.14 1.26
CA VAL A 492 10.65 -16.56 -0.03
C VAL A 492 10.44 -15.47 -1.09
N PHE A 493 11.50 -15.04 -1.75
CA PHE A 493 11.49 -14.09 -2.86
C PHE A 493 12.08 -14.77 -4.09
N VAL A 494 11.35 -14.76 -5.21
CA VAL A 494 11.78 -15.39 -6.48
C VAL A 494 11.50 -14.46 -7.65
N GLU A 495 12.47 -14.26 -8.53
CA GLU A 495 12.33 -13.41 -9.72
C GLU A 495 11.84 -11.98 -9.38
N SER A 496 12.12 -11.53 -8.16
CA SER A 496 11.64 -10.24 -7.66
C SER A 496 12.51 -9.14 -8.24
N ASN A 497 11.85 -8.18 -8.89
CA ASN A 497 12.48 -7.13 -9.68
C ASN A 497 13.47 -7.63 -10.77
N GLN A 498 13.30 -8.86 -11.26
CA GLN A 498 14.19 -9.48 -12.27
C GLN A 498 14.31 -8.68 -13.58
N TYR A 499 13.30 -7.87 -13.93
CA TYR A 499 13.24 -7.20 -15.24
C TYR A 499 13.82 -5.80 -15.29
N GLY A 500 14.38 -5.20 -14.22
CA GLY A 500 15.18 -3.96 -14.27
C GLY A 500 14.59 -2.75 -15.03
N MET A 501 13.30 -2.78 -15.40
CA MET A 501 12.74 -1.90 -16.43
C MET A 501 12.25 -0.55 -15.88
N PHE A 502 12.25 -0.35 -14.56
CA PHE A 502 11.71 0.85 -13.95
C PHE A 502 12.63 1.35 -12.83
N ALA A 503 13.46 2.35 -13.15
CA ALA A 503 14.16 3.12 -12.13
C ALA A 503 13.14 3.66 -11.10
N GLY A 504 13.43 3.51 -9.80
CA GLY A 504 12.54 3.94 -8.70
C GLY A 504 11.55 2.88 -8.21
N THR A 505 11.75 1.61 -8.57
CA THR A 505 11.05 0.46 -7.96
C THR A 505 11.72 0.07 -6.63
N ASN A 506 10.93 -0.35 -5.64
CA ASN A 506 11.42 -0.72 -4.31
C ASN A 506 10.70 -1.99 -3.84
N VAL A 507 11.45 -3.07 -3.61
CA VAL A 507 10.97 -4.30 -2.95
C VAL A 507 11.59 -4.32 -1.56
N GLN A 508 10.80 -3.94 -0.55
CA GLN A 508 11.29 -3.76 0.81
C GLN A 508 10.45 -4.53 1.83
N CYS A 509 11.16 -5.17 2.76
CA CYS A 509 10.62 -5.70 4.01
C CYS A 509 11.30 -4.97 5.17
N SER A 510 10.53 -4.23 5.97
CA SER A 510 11.03 -3.50 7.13
C SER A 510 10.47 -4.09 8.42
N GLN A 511 11.33 -4.24 9.44
CA GLN A 511 10.97 -4.85 10.72
C GLN A 511 10.34 -6.23 10.51
N CYS A 512 11.02 -7.07 9.74
CA CYS A 512 10.52 -8.38 9.39
C CYS A 512 11.16 -9.44 10.28
N THR A 513 10.34 -10.33 10.84
CA THR A 513 10.77 -11.34 11.80
C THR A 513 10.38 -12.73 11.31
N SER A 514 11.28 -13.70 11.44
CA SER A 514 11.01 -15.13 11.20
C SER A 514 11.36 -15.95 12.45
N ILE A 515 10.40 -16.76 12.92
CA ILE A 515 10.51 -17.51 14.17
C ILE A 515 10.11 -18.98 13.96
N ASP A 516 11.01 -19.92 14.27
CA ASP A 516 10.75 -21.37 14.21
C ASP A 516 10.18 -21.87 12.87
N ASP A 517 10.44 -21.14 11.77
CA ASP A 517 10.03 -21.52 10.43
C ASP A 517 10.88 -22.70 9.93
N ASN A 518 10.24 -23.62 9.21
CA ASN A 518 10.91 -24.76 8.63
C ASN A 518 11.70 -24.35 7.37
N TRP A 519 12.75 -25.09 7.04
CA TRP A 519 13.63 -24.88 5.89
C TRP A 519 14.48 -23.60 5.88
N GLY A 520 14.48 -22.81 6.96
CA GLY A 520 15.20 -21.53 7.01
C GLY A 520 14.26 -20.33 7.13
N ALA A 521 14.86 -19.17 7.38
CA ALA A 521 14.14 -17.93 7.62
C ALA A 521 13.89 -17.15 6.33
N LEU A 522 14.92 -16.99 5.51
CA LEU A 522 14.87 -16.15 4.33
C LEU A 522 15.52 -16.86 3.14
N ARG A 523 14.82 -16.88 2.01
CA ARG A 523 15.34 -17.33 0.73
C ARG A 523 15.07 -16.28 -0.35
N VAL A 524 16.13 -15.81 -1.00
CA VAL A 524 16.08 -14.89 -2.14
C VAL A 524 16.71 -15.61 -3.32
N GLU A 525 15.95 -15.79 -4.39
CA GLU A 525 16.40 -16.44 -5.62
C GLU A 525 16.15 -15.53 -6.81
N ASP A 526 17.15 -15.39 -7.67
CA ASP A 526 17.08 -14.68 -8.93
C ASP A 526 16.44 -13.28 -8.82
N SER A 527 16.88 -12.49 -7.85
CA SER A 527 16.22 -11.24 -7.47
C SER A 527 17.21 -10.13 -7.12
N VAL A 528 16.96 -8.91 -7.60
CA VAL A 528 17.87 -7.77 -7.44
C VAL A 528 17.15 -6.51 -6.95
N ASP A 529 17.89 -5.62 -6.29
CA ASP A 529 17.39 -4.39 -5.66
C ASP A 529 16.24 -4.67 -4.65
N ILE A 530 16.48 -5.67 -3.79
CA ILE A 530 15.63 -5.98 -2.63
C ILE A 530 16.29 -5.43 -1.37
N GLN A 531 15.47 -4.90 -0.46
CA GLN A 531 15.91 -4.34 0.82
C GLN A 531 15.24 -5.02 2.01
N PHE A 532 16.05 -5.44 2.97
CA PHE A 532 15.61 -5.86 4.29
C PHE A 532 16.15 -4.85 5.30
N VAL A 533 15.27 -4.26 6.10
CA VAL A 533 15.63 -3.27 7.13
C VAL A 533 15.16 -3.79 8.48
N ASP A 534 16.04 -3.85 9.47
CA ASP A 534 15.77 -4.41 10.80
C ASP A 534 15.20 -5.85 10.72
N LEU A 535 16.00 -6.78 10.17
CA LEU A 535 15.63 -8.20 10.03
C LEU A 535 15.92 -8.98 11.32
N GLU A 536 14.92 -9.70 11.84
CA GLU A 536 15.10 -10.60 12.99
C GLU A 536 14.87 -12.07 12.59
N VAL A 537 15.78 -12.95 13.01
CA VAL A 537 15.67 -14.39 12.76
C VAL A 537 15.88 -15.15 14.05
N HIS A 538 14.90 -15.97 14.43
CA HIS A 538 14.92 -16.77 15.64
C HIS A 538 14.69 -18.26 15.34
N ASP A 539 15.71 -19.05 15.67
CA ASP A 539 15.66 -20.52 15.77
C ASP A 539 15.03 -21.22 14.55
N PRO A 540 15.42 -20.88 13.29
CA PRO A 540 14.86 -21.55 12.12
C PRO A 540 15.21 -23.05 12.13
N ASN A 541 14.24 -23.89 11.75
CA ASN A 541 14.47 -25.32 11.59
C ASN A 541 15.07 -25.60 10.21
N VAL A 542 16.37 -25.81 10.16
CA VAL A 542 17.13 -25.94 8.91
C VAL A 542 17.58 -27.39 8.70
N VAL A 543 17.38 -27.89 7.48
CA VAL A 543 17.86 -29.23 7.11
C VAL A 543 19.39 -29.28 7.13
N GLN A 544 19.96 -30.42 7.53
CA GLN A 544 21.40 -30.60 7.64
C GLN A 544 22.15 -30.15 6.37
N GLY A 545 23.15 -29.28 6.57
CA GLY A 545 23.99 -28.72 5.50
C GLY A 545 23.39 -27.50 4.77
N GLN A 546 22.20 -27.03 5.15
CA GLN A 546 21.61 -25.80 4.61
C GLN A 546 21.81 -24.60 5.56
N SER A 547 21.50 -23.42 5.06
CA SER A 547 21.66 -22.14 5.77
C SER A 547 20.32 -21.58 6.23
N ALA A 548 20.34 -20.74 7.26
CA ALA A 548 19.15 -20.02 7.72
C ALA A 548 18.70 -18.96 6.72
N ILE A 549 19.67 -18.30 6.07
CA ILE A 549 19.45 -17.32 5.01
C ILE A 549 20.20 -17.78 3.76
N VAL A 550 19.50 -17.81 2.62
CA VAL A 550 20.09 -18.12 1.31
C VAL A 550 19.73 -17.01 0.33
N ILE A 551 20.75 -16.47 -0.34
CA ILE A 551 20.64 -15.50 -1.42
C ILE A 551 21.41 -16.08 -2.61
N ASP A 552 20.72 -16.32 -3.73
CA ASP A 552 21.28 -17.01 -4.90
C ASP A 552 20.79 -16.33 -6.18
N ASP A 553 21.70 -15.66 -6.89
CA ASP A 553 21.43 -15.03 -8.19
C ASP A 553 22.13 -15.76 -9.34
N SER A 554 22.56 -17.01 -9.16
CA SER A 554 23.34 -17.73 -10.17
C SER A 554 22.66 -17.85 -11.55
N ASN A 555 21.33 -17.70 -11.65
CA ASN A 555 20.60 -17.69 -12.93
C ASN A 555 20.16 -16.28 -13.39
N MET A 556 20.62 -15.22 -12.73
CA MET A 556 20.32 -13.84 -13.11
C MET A 556 21.09 -13.37 -14.34
N ASN A 557 20.48 -12.47 -15.11
CA ASN A 557 21.13 -11.82 -16.26
C ASN A 557 21.40 -10.32 -16.02
N TRP A 558 20.91 -9.78 -14.90
CA TRP A 558 20.97 -8.38 -14.57
C TRP A 558 21.76 -8.21 -13.27
N ASN A 559 22.42 -7.07 -13.15
CA ASN A 559 23.15 -6.74 -11.93
C ASN A 559 22.27 -5.85 -11.06
N GLY A 560 22.36 -6.04 -9.75
CA GLY A 560 21.78 -5.20 -8.72
C GLY A 560 22.18 -5.77 -7.37
N TRP A 561 21.73 -5.13 -6.28
CA TRP A 561 22.15 -5.54 -4.93
C TRP A 561 21.01 -6.17 -4.15
N VAL A 562 21.36 -7.10 -3.26
CA VAL A 562 20.53 -7.40 -2.10
C VAL A 562 21.05 -6.61 -0.91
N ASP A 563 20.20 -5.78 -0.32
CA ASP A 563 20.52 -4.92 0.82
C ASP A 563 19.95 -5.53 2.11
N ILE A 564 20.79 -5.68 3.13
CA ILE A 564 20.37 -5.99 4.50
C ILE A 564 20.96 -4.90 5.40
N ASP A 565 20.10 -4.07 5.96
CA ASP A 565 20.43 -2.96 6.86
C ASP A 565 19.86 -3.24 8.25
N GLY A 566 20.73 -3.68 9.16
CA GLY A 566 20.38 -4.19 10.49
C GLY A 566 19.81 -5.60 10.44
N ALA A 567 20.52 -6.56 11.03
CA ALA A 567 20.00 -7.91 11.22
C ALA A 567 20.49 -8.58 12.50
N GLU A 568 19.56 -9.16 13.27
CA GLU A 568 19.84 -9.97 14.45
C GLU A 568 19.45 -11.42 14.17
N ILE A 569 20.44 -12.32 14.11
CA ILE A 569 20.23 -13.69 13.63
C ILE A 569 20.65 -14.69 14.71
N TYR A 570 19.67 -15.39 15.28
CA TYR A 570 19.83 -16.44 16.27
C TYR A 570 19.58 -17.80 15.61
N ALA A 571 20.64 -18.57 15.35
CA ALA A 571 20.51 -19.84 14.65
C ALA A 571 21.48 -20.91 15.18
N ASN A 572 20.98 -22.15 15.27
CA ASN A 572 21.78 -23.33 15.61
C ASN A 572 21.73 -24.34 14.46
N LEU A 573 22.80 -24.39 13.66
CA LEU A 573 22.90 -25.19 12.45
C LEU A 573 23.82 -26.40 12.64
N SER A 574 23.74 -27.34 11.69
CA SER A 574 24.67 -28.47 11.64
C SER A 574 26.11 -28.01 11.41
N ALA A 575 27.07 -28.72 12.00
CA ALA A 575 28.49 -28.39 11.89
C ALA A 575 28.93 -28.13 10.44
N GLY A 576 29.60 -27.00 10.21
CA GLY A 576 30.10 -26.61 8.90
C GLY A 576 29.15 -25.74 8.07
N ALA A 577 27.85 -25.71 8.38
CA ALA A 577 26.88 -24.90 7.61
C ALA A 577 26.98 -23.40 7.95
N PRO A 578 27.10 -22.51 6.95
CA PRO A 578 27.04 -21.07 7.18
C PRO A 578 25.61 -20.67 7.55
N VAL A 579 25.47 -19.62 8.37
CA VAL A 579 24.14 -19.08 8.70
C VAL A 579 23.56 -18.24 7.56
N ILE A 580 24.42 -17.49 6.87
CA ILE A 580 24.08 -16.78 5.63
C ILE A 580 24.92 -17.38 4.50
N LEU A 581 24.26 -17.86 3.45
CA LEU A 581 24.87 -18.25 2.18
C LEU A 581 24.47 -17.24 1.11
N ILE A 582 25.47 -16.61 0.49
CA ILE A 582 25.32 -15.69 -0.64
C ILE A 582 26.09 -16.31 -1.81
N ASP A 583 25.39 -16.71 -2.87
CA ASP A 583 25.99 -17.41 -4.01
C ASP A 583 25.75 -16.65 -5.33
N ASP A 584 26.85 -16.28 -5.98
CA ASP A 584 26.89 -15.48 -7.21
C ASP A 584 26.06 -14.17 -7.12
N THR A 585 26.09 -13.50 -5.96
CA THR A 585 25.30 -12.29 -5.67
C THR A 585 26.17 -11.14 -5.15
N ASP A 586 25.85 -9.92 -5.61
CA ASP A 586 26.38 -8.67 -5.07
C ASP A 586 25.45 -8.17 -3.95
N ALA A 587 26.00 -7.81 -2.80
CA ALA A 587 25.20 -7.44 -1.62
C ALA A 587 25.82 -6.29 -0.83
N ARG A 588 24.95 -5.58 -0.10
CA ARG A 588 25.33 -4.56 0.88
C ARG A 588 24.76 -4.96 2.23
N LEU A 589 25.65 -5.36 3.11
CA LEU A 589 25.33 -5.82 4.46
C LEU A 589 25.79 -4.75 5.45
N GLU A 590 24.90 -4.29 6.32
CA GLU A 590 25.21 -3.31 7.36
C GLU A 590 24.56 -3.76 8.67
N GLY A 591 25.27 -3.65 9.79
CA GLY A 591 24.66 -3.94 11.10
C GLY A 591 24.30 -5.41 11.32
N ILE A 592 25.09 -6.37 10.81
CA ILE A 592 24.80 -7.80 10.92
C ILE A 592 25.38 -8.39 12.21
N ASN A 593 24.51 -8.92 13.07
CA ASN A 593 24.89 -9.55 14.34
C ASN A 593 24.44 -11.01 14.37
N LEU A 594 25.40 -11.92 14.56
CA LEU A 594 25.17 -13.36 14.51
C LEU A 594 25.33 -14.02 15.89
N TYR A 595 24.40 -14.92 16.22
CA TYR A 595 24.37 -15.67 17.47
C TYR A 595 24.04 -17.15 17.26
N GLY A 596 24.55 -17.98 18.16
CA GLY A 596 24.29 -19.42 18.19
C GLY A 596 25.44 -20.24 17.60
N ASN A 597 25.14 -21.45 17.14
CA ASN A 597 26.12 -22.39 16.60
C ASN A 597 26.02 -22.51 15.08
N HIS A 598 26.92 -21.87 14.34
CA HIS A 598 26.98 -21.86 12.88
C HIS A 598 28.38 -21.54 12.36
N SER A 599 28.61 -21.65 11.05
CA SER A 599 29.89 -21.32 10.40
C SER A 599 29.97 -19.90 9.80
N GLY A 600 29.15 -18.97 10.29
CA GLY A 600 29.23 -17.55 9.90
C GLY A 600 28.69 -17.33 8.48
N ILE A 601 29.35 -16.47 7.69
CA ILE A 601 28.90 -16.10 6.33
C ILE A 601 29.76 -16.79 5.27
N GLN A 602 29.12 -17.37 4.26
CA GLN A 602 29.78 -17.79 3.02
C GLN A 602 29.25 -16.96 1.86
N TRP A 603 30.16 -16.31 1.14
CA TRP A 603 29.82 -15.34 0.10
C TRP A 603 30.68 -15.50 -1.15
N THR A 604 30.03 -15.87 -2.25
CA THR A 604 30.56 -15.78 -3.62
C THR A 604 30.03 -14.52 -4.28
N GLY A 605 30.92 -13.60 -4.64
CA GLY A 605 30.57 -12.35 -5.33
C GLY A 605 30.28 -12.54 -6.81
N ARG A 606 29.75 -11.48 -7.45
CA ARG A 606 29.37 -11.49 -8.86
C ARG A 606 30.12 -10.44 -9.67
N THR A 607 29.57 -9.24 -9.86
CA THR A 607 30.15 -8.22 -10.78
C THR A 607 30.26 -6.81 -10.21
N LEU A 608 29.48 -6.47 -9.19
CA LEU A 608 29.45 -5.14 -8.59
C LEU A 608 30.29 -5.06 -7.31
N ASP A 609 30.62 -3.84 -6.92
CA ASP A 609 31.23 -3.57 -5.62
C ASP A 609 30.22 -3.91 -4.51
N SER A 610 30.66 -4.72 -3.56
CA SER A 610 29.89 -5.15 -2.39
C SER A 610 30.35 -4.44 -1.11
N LYS A 611 29.51 -4.50 -0.07
CA LYS A 611 29.77 -3.86 1.23
C LYS A 611 29.42 -4.76 2.41
N LEU A 612 30.22 -4.69 3.47
CA LEU A 612 29.95 -5.33 4.76
C LEU A 612 30.46 -4.43 5.90
N GLY A 613 29.59 -3.75 6.62
CA GLY A 613 30.00 -2.80 7.65
C GLY A 613 29.27 -2.95 8.99
N ASN A 614 29.87 -2.37 10.03
CA ASN A 614 29.34 -2.27 11.40
C ASN A 614 28.71 -3.59 11.90
N SER A 615 29.39 -4.71 11.68
CA SER A 615 28.83 -6.06 11.88
C SER A 615 29.66 -6.86 12.87
N THR A 616 29.00 -7.67 13.70
CA THR A 616 29.63 -8.58 14.67
C THR A 616 29.34 -10.03 14.29
N LEU A 617 30.35 -10.74 13.81
CA LEU A 617 30.24 -12.14 13.39
C LEU A 617 30.78 -13.07 14.47
N THR A 618 30.02 -14.12 14.78
CA THR A 618 30.43 -15.20 15.67
C THR A 618 30.31 -16.56 14.97
N GLY A 619 30.78 -17.63 15.61
CA GLY A 619 30.55 -19.00 15.15
C GLY A 619 31.79 -19.89 15.10
N THR A 620 31.58 -21.14 14.68
CA THR A 620 32.66 -22.13 14.51
C THR A 620 33.56 -21.83 13.31
N ASN A 621 33.14 -20.91 12.45
CA ASN A 621 33.88 -20.25 11.37
C ASN A 621 33.32 -18.81 11.24
N CYS A 622 34.04 -17.87 10.62
CA CYS A 622 33.57 -16.47 10.54
C CYS A 622 33.00 -16.11 9.17
N LEU A 623 33.88 -16.15 8.17
CA LEU A 623 33.66 -15.48 6.91
C LEU A 623 34.46 -16.19 5.83
N SER A 624 33.78 -16.67 4.81
CA SER A 624 34.38 -17.27 3.62
C SER A 624 33.99 -16.46 2.40
N LEU A 625 34.97 -15.79 1.79
CA LEU A 625 34.81 -14.91 0.64
C LEU A 625 35.45 -15.51 -0.60
N SER A 626 34.73 -15.51 -1.72
CA SER A 626 35.27 -15.91 -3.01
C SER A 626 34.78 -15.04 -4.16
N ASN A 627 35.68 -14.76 -5.11
CA ASN A 627 35.38 -14.10 -6.39
C ASN A 627 34.67 -12.75 -6.27
N LEU A 628 34.92 -11.99 -5.20
CA LEU A 628 34.38 -10.63 -5.06
C LEU A 628 35.22 -9.65 -5.89
N PRO A 629 34.63 -8.93 -6.87
CA PRO A 629 35.34 -7.93 -7.65
C PRO A 629 35.94 -6.84 -6.78
N LYS A 630 35.16 -6.40 -5.79
CA LYS A 630 35.61 -5.55 -4.69
C LYS A 630 34.63 -5.67 -3.52
N LEU A 631 35.14 -5.83 -2.31
CA LEU A 631 34.37 -5.71 -1.08
C LEU A 631 35.00 -4.63 -0.20
N ASN A 632 34.19 -3.67 0.26
CA ASN A 632 34.62 -2.70 1.26
C ASN A 632 33.98 -3.02 2.60
N THR A 633 34.80 -3.12 3.65
CA THR A 633 34.32 -3.31 5.01
C THR A 633 34.76 -2.17 5.92
N TRP A 634 33.96 -1.88 6.94
CA TRP A 634 34.27 -0.91 8.01
C TRP A 634 33.67 -1.40 9.33
N GLY A 635 34.40 -1.32 10.44
CA GLY A 635 33.85 -1.72 11.76
C GLY A 635 33.36 -3.17 11.81
N LEU A 636 34.06 -4.08 11.13
CA LEU A 636 33.75 -5.52 11.13
C LEU A 636 34.49 -6.20 12.29
N ASP A 637 33.74 -6.77 13.23
CA ASP A 637 34.28 -7.54 14.35
C ASP A 637 34.02 -9.04 14.16
N VAL A 638 35.09 -9.83 14.13
CA VAL A 638 35.03 -11.29 14.05
C VAL A 638 35.67 -11.98 15.26
N SER A 639 36.05 -11.21 16.29
CA SER A 639 36.79 -11.70 17.45
C SER A 639 36.05 -12.79 18.24
N GLY A 640 34.73 -12.88 18.07
CA GLY A 640 33.86 -13.88 18.68
C GLY A 640 33.86 -15.26 18.00
N CYS A 641 34.53 -15.45 16.87
CA CYS A 641 34.59 -16.76 16.24
C CYS A 641 35.71 -17.66 16.78
N THR A 642 35.57 -18.97 16.56
CA THR A 642 36.64 -19.96 16.87
C THR A 642 37.31 -20.54 15.63
N GLY A 643 36.82 -20.24 14.43
CA GLY A 643 37.33 -20.78 13.16
C GLY A 643 38.28 -19.84 12.43
N THR A 644 38.02 -19.61 11.15
CA THR A 644 38.89 -18.85 10.24
C THR A 644 38.15 -17.74 9.48
N VAL A 645 38.91 -16.82 8.92
CA VAL A 645 38.47 -16.00 7.77
C VAL A 645 39.21 -16.47 6.52
N SER A 646 38.49 -16.88 5.47
CA SER A 646 39.10 -17.36 4.23
C SER A 646 38.72 -16.47 3.06
N ILE A 647 39.73 -15.97 2.33
CA ILE A 647 39.55 -15.07 1.20
C ILE A 647 40.19 -15.71 -0.03
N SER A 648 39.46 -15.79 -1.14
CA SER A 648 39.97 -16.35 -2.38
C SER A 648 39.55 -15.57 -3.62
N GLY A 649 40.50 -15.24 -4.49
CA GLY A 649 40.24 -14.52 -5.74
C GLY A 649 39.45 -13.22 -5.58
N SER A 650 39.73 -12.43 -4.54
CA SER A 650 38.92 -11.24 -4.20
C SER A 650 39.78 -10.00 -3.95
N ASP A 651 39.25 -8.82 -4.29
CA ASP A 651 39.80 -7.50 -3.88
C ASP A 651 39.02 -6.98 -2.66
N LEU A 652 39.71 -6.66 -1.57
CA LEU A 652 39.09 -6.38 -0.28
C LEU A 652 39.77 -5.21 0.45
N ASN A 653 38.96 -4.28 0.93
CA ASN A 653 39.37 -3.27 1.91
C ASN A 653 38.79 -3.64 3.28
N LEU A 654 39.66 -3.89 4.24
CA LEU A 654 39.35 -4.13 5.65
C LEU A 654 39.66 -2.88 6.47
N THR A 655 38.71 -1.95 6.57
CA THR A 655 38.86 -0.74 7.40
C THR A 655 38.35 -1.01 8.82
N ASP A 656 39.08 -0.55 9.85
CA ASP A 656 38.71 -0.71 11.27
C ASP A 656 38.28 -2.14 11.65
N TYR A 657 39.01 -3.13 11.13
CA TYR A 657 38.70 -4.54 11.26
C TYR A 657 39.24 -5.11 12.58
N ILE A 658 38.37 -5.76 13.34
CA ILE A 658 38.68 -6.38 14.63
C ILE A 658 38.75 -7.90 14.46
N GLN A 659 39.97 -8.43 14.38
CA GLN A 659 40.22 -9.84 14.12
C GLN A 659 40.09 -10.74 15.38
N GLY A 660 40.54 -10.25 16.53
CA GLY A 660 40.77 -11.10 17.71
C GLY A 660 41.83 -12.20 17.44
N SER A 661 41.58 -13.43 17.90
CA SER A 661 42.49 -14.57 17.71
C SER A 661 42.20 -15.39 16.45
N VAL A 662 41.31 -14.92 15.57
CA VAL A 662 40.84 -15.69 14.41
C VAL A 662 41.90 -15.73 13.31
N PRO A 663 42.47 -16.89 12.95
CA PRO A 663 43.39 -16.98 11.82
C PRO A 663 42.70 -16.64 10.49
N PHE A 664 43.41 -15.99 9.58
CA PHE A 664 42.93 -15.76 8.22
C PHE A 664 43.90 -16.24 7.14
N SER A 665 43.33 -16.72 6.04
CA SER A 665 44.05 -17.26 4.89
C SER A 665 43.62 -16.57 3.62
N ILE A 666 44.59 -16.16 2.80
CA ILE A 666 44.36 -15.47 1.53
C ILE A 666 44.93 -16.32 0.40
N THR A 667 44.06 -16.76 -0.49
CA THR A 667 44.37 -17.62 -1.64
C THR A 667 43.91 -17.00 -2.96
N GLY A 668 44.23 -17.65 -4.08
CA GLY A 668 43.89 -17.15 -5.41
C GLY A 668 44.58 -15.83 -5.75
N GLN A 669 44.11 -15.16 -6.81
CA GLN A 669 44.53 -13.80 -7.14
C GLN A 669 43.74 -12.81 -6.27
N SER A 670 44.19 -12.64 -5.03
CA SER A 670 43.54 -11.75 -4.06
C SER A 670 44.44 -10.57 -3.72
N TYR A 671 43.82 -9.41 -3.51
CA TYR A 671 44.48 -8.22 -2.99
C TYR A 671 43.68 -7.68 -1.80
N VAL A 672 44.23 -7.81 -0.60
CA VAL A 672 43.57 -7.41 0.64
C VAL A 672 44.33 -6.25 1.27
N ARG A 673 43.62 -5.21 1.68
CA ARG A 673 44.16 -4.00 2.30
C ARG A 673 43.58 -3.88 3.71
N ALA A 674 44.39 -4.10 4.74
CA ALA A 674 44.04 -3.81 6.12
C ALA A 674 44.31 -2.33 6.39
N ILE A 675 43.24 -1.53 6.43
CA ILE A 675 43.30 -0.08 6.59
C ILE A 675 42.99 0.25 8.05
N SER A 676 43.88 0.96 8.74
CA SER A 676 43.69 1.31 10.16
C SER A 676 43.39 0.09 11.06
N SER A 677 43.90 -1.07 10.67
CA SER A 677 43.52 -2.36 11.26
C SER A 677 44.76 -3.11 11.69
N GLN A 678 44.88 -3.39 12.99
CA GLN A 678 45.94 -4.26 13.50
C GLN A 678 45.52 -5.72 13.34
N VAL A 679 46.20 -6.42 12.44
CA VAL A 679 45.91 -7.83 12.15
C VAL A 679 47.15 -8.71 12.33
N MET A 680 46.95 -9.98 12.66
CA MET A 680 48.01 -10.98 12.58
C MET A 680 48.39 -11.21 11.11
N ILE A 681 49.61 -11.64 10.81
CA ILE A 681 49.96 -11.87 9.40
C ILE A 681 49.18 -13.09 8.84
N PRO A 682 48.51 -12.96 7.69
CA PRO A 682 47.76 -14.05 7.08
C PRO A 682 48.65 -15.19 6.60
N THR A 683 48.03 -16.36 6.42
CA THR A 683 48.61 -17.38 5.53
C THR A 683 48.39 -16.97 4.07
N LEU A 684 49.45 -16.73 3.31
CA LEU A 684 49.41 -16.23 1.92
C LEU A 684 49.74 -17.34 0.90
N ALA A 685 49.03 -17.35 -0.23
CA ALA A 685 49.36 -18.14 -1.42
C ALA A 685 50.26 -17.34 -2.40
N PRO A 686 50.92 -17.98 -3.40
CA PRO A 686 51.86 -17.30 -4.31
C PRO A 686 51.32 -16.09 -5.10
N SER A 687 50.00 -15.98 -5.27
CA SER A 687 49.33 -14.91 -6.04
C SER A 687 48.51 -13.96 -5.18
N ALA A 688 48.66 -14.02 -3.86
CA ALA A 688 48.00 -13.14 -2.92
C ALA A 688 48.92 -11.99 -2.49
N THR A 689 48.36 -10.79 -2.39
CA THR A 689 49.00 -9.61 -1.82
C THR A 689 48.18 -9.14 -0.63
N PHE A 690 48.86 -8.86 0.48
CA PHE A 690 48.26 -8.29 1.68
C PHE A 690 49.01 -7.02 2.08
N ASP A 691 48.31 -5.89 2.11
CA ASP A 691 48.89 -4.60 2.49
C ASP A 691 48.32 -4.12 3.82
N GLU A 692 49.20 -3.74 4.73
CA GLU A 692 48.85 -2.92 5.90
C GLU A 692 48.93 -1.46 5.48
N MET A 693 47.83 -0.74 5.64
CA MET A 693 47.67 0.63 5.19
C MET A 693 47.22 1.55 6.31
N TRP A 694 47.72 2.78 6.30
CA TRP A 694 47.53 3.73 7.39
C TRP A 694 47.28 5.14 6.85
N PHE A 695 46.51 5.92 7.61
CA PHE A 695 46.29 7.34 7.36
C PHE A 695 47.35 8.20 8.08
N VAL A 696 47.53 9.41 7.58
CA VAL A 696 48.34 10.45 8.21
C VAL A 696 47.47 11.66 8.48
N ASP A 697 47.24 11.98 9.76
CA ASP A 697 46.63 13.24 10.17
C ASP A 697 47.72 14.31 10.24
N LEU A 698 47.92 15.00 9.12
CA LEU A 698 49.00 15.95 8.90
C LEU A 698 48.62 17.35 9.39
N TRP A 699 49.56 18.02 10.06
CA TRP A 699 49.45 19.39 10.51
C TRP A 699 50.67 20.19 10.08
N ALA A 700 50.50 21.24 9.27
CA ALA A 700 51.52 22.25 9.04
C ALA A 700 51.36 23.33 10.11
N VAL A 701 52.36 23.47 10.98
CA VAL A 701 52.29 24.38 12.13
C VAL A 701 53.52 25.28 12.23
N ASN A 702 53.39 26.43 12.87
CA ASN A 702 54.56 27.22 13.25
C ASN A 702 55.21 26.72 14.54
N GLN A 703 56.27 27.39 14.99
CA GLN A 703 57.01 27.11 16.23
C GLN A 703 56.15 27.22 17.51
N PHE A 704 54.94 27.76 17.43
CA PHE A 704 53.98 27.87 18.55
C PHE A 704 52.85 26.83 18.49
N GLY A 705 52.84 25.97 17.46
CA GLY A 705 51.83 24.94 17.29
C GLY A 705 50.54 25.41 16.60
N HIS A 706 50.52 26.61 16.03
CA HIS A 706 49.37 27.14 15.29
C HIS A 706 49.35 26.63 13.86
N GLY A 707 48.18 26.22 13.38
CA GLY A 707 47.98 25.75 12.01
C GLY A 707 48.27 26.84 10.98
N LEU A 708 49.06 26.51 9.96
CA LEU A 708 49.47 27.42 8.90
C LEU A 708 48.47 27.39 7.74
N PRO A 709 47.72 28.49 7.48
CA PRO A 709 46.71 28.50 6.42
C PRO A 709 47.30 28.25 5.04
N TYR A 710 46.76 27.32 4.27
CA TYR A 710 47.19 27.12 2.87
C TYR A 710 48.67 26.78 2.68
N ALA A 711 49.35 26.26 3.70
CA ALA A 711 50.70 25.75 3.54
C ALA A 711 50.75 24.62 2.48
N ILE A 712 51.82 24.60 1.69
CA ILE A 712 52.07 23.56 0.69
C ILE A 712 52.84 22.45 1.38
N VAL A 713 52.39 21.21 1.23
CA VAL A 713 53.04 20.03 1.79
C VAL A 713 53.39 19.06 0.68
N ASN A 714 54.68 18.78 0.55
CA ASN A 714 55.22 17.74 -0.30
C ASN A 714 55.38 16.48 0.56
N ALA A 715 54.58 15.46 0.27
CA ALA A 715 54.67 14.15 0.89
C ALA A 715 55.56 13.24 0.04
N SER A 716 56.49 12.54 0.68
CA SER A 716 57.35 11.55 0.04
C SER A 716 57.34 10.21 0.78
N PHE A 717 57.57 9.14 0.02
CA PHE A 717 57.52 7.77 0.50
C PHE A 717 58.79 7.01 0.12
N SER A 718 59.28 6.16 1.03
CA SER A 718 60.44 5.32 0.70
C SER A 718 60.13 4.21 -0.31
N GLN A 719 58.86 3.86 -0.50
CA GLN A 719 58.39 2.79 -1.41
C GLN A 719 56.86 2.85 -1.67
N PHE A 720 56.42 2.05 -2.65
CA PHE A 720 55.03 1.81 -3.10
C PHE A 720 54.27 3.02 -3.67
N GLU A 721 54.07 4.06 -2.86
CA GLU A 721 53.37 5.26 -3.26
C GLU A 721 54.29 6.18 -4.07
N SER A 722 53.69 7.11 -4.82
CA SER A 722 54.42 8.16 -5.51
C SER A 722 54.37 9.45 -4.70
N ASP A 723 55.50 10.16 -4.63
CA ASP A 723 55.58 11.48 -4.01
C ASP A 723 54.55 12.43 -4.64
N PHE A 724 53.91 13.25 -3.81
CA PHE A 724 52.90 14.21 -4.26
C PHE A 724 52.95 15.50 -3.43
N SER A 725 52.33 16.56 -3.97
CA SER A 725 52.18 17.83 -3.28
C SER A 725 50.71 18.14 -3.06
N THR A 726 50.38 18.71 -1.91
CA THR A 726 49.02 19.10 -1.55
C THR A 726 49.03 20.38 -0.71
N THR A 727 47.89 21.06 -0.64
CA THR A 727 47.73 22.27 0.18
C THR A 727 46.80 21.97 1.34
N VAL A 728 47.17 22.37 2.56
CA VAL A 728 46.30 22.27 3.73
C VAL A 728 45.22 23.36 3.70
N PRO A 729 44.04 23.14 4.29
CA PRO A 729 43.02 24.19 4.43
C PRO A 729 43.48 25.31 5.36
N TYR A 730 42.64 26.34 5.57
CA TYR A 730 42.95 27.48 6.45
C TYR A 730 43.36 27.05 7.88
N GLY A 731 42.79 25.96 8.39
CA GLY A 731 43.14 25.41 9.72
C GLY A 731 44.52 24.73 9.81
N GLY A 732 45.26 24.60 8.70
CA GLY A 732 46.61 24.04 8.69
C GLY A 732 46.70 22.51 8.75
N ASN A 733 45.58 21.78 8.76
CA ASN A 733 45.57 20.32 8.94
C ASN A 733 44.76 19.56 7.88
N LYS A 734 45.18 18.33 7.56
CA LYS A 734 44.53 17.48 6.55
C LYS A 734 44.85 16.00 6.78
N VAL A 735 43.83 15.13 6.71
CA VAL A 735 44.04 13.68 6.70
C VAL A 735 44.43 13.23 5.28
N LEU A 736 45.53 12.50 5.18
CA LEU A 736 46.09 11.93 3.94
C LEU A 736 46.02 10.40 3.98
N GLY A 737 45.89 9.76 2.83
CA GLY A 737 45.91 8.30 2.68
C GLY A 737 44.52 7.69 2.41
N PRO A 738 44.36 6.37 2.65
CA PRO A 738 45.35 5.48 3.28
C PRO A 738 46.50 5.15 2.33
N PHE A 739 47.70 4.94 2.88
CA PHE A 739 48.91 4.60 2.12
C PHE A 739 49.48 3.25 2.55
N VAL A 740 50.16 2.53 1.64
CA VAL A 740 50.78 1.23 1.96
C VAL A 740 51.96 1.41 2.93
N GLY A 741 51.75 0.99 4.17
CA GLY A 741 52.77 0.95 5.23
C GLY A 741 53.69 -0.26 5.11
N GLN A 742 53.14 -1.44 4.86
CA GLN A 742 53.93 -2.65 4.63
C GLN A 742 53.17 -3.62 3.72
N ARG A 743 53.86 -4.23 2.75
CA ARG A 743 53.31 -5.24 1.84
C ARG A 743 53.83 -6.62 2.21
N HIS A 744 52.92 -7.57 2.29
CA HIS A 744 53.18 -8.98 2.54
C HIS A 744 52.83 -9.81 1.31
N THR A 745 53.74 -10.71 0.95
CA THR A 745 53.55 -11.70 -0.11
C THR A 745 54.04 -13.06 0.38
N LEU A 746 53.90 -14.12 -0.43
CA LEU A 746 54.44 -15.43 -0.06
C LEU A 746 55.96 -15.40 0.23
N THR A 747 56.73 -14.47 -0.35
CA THR A 747 58.17 -14.34 -0.13
C THR A 747 58.54 -13.62 1.17
N GLY A 748 57.55 -13.12 1.92
CA GLY A 748 57.72 -12.38 3.17
C GLY A 748 57.24 -10.93 3.08
N ALA A 749 57.48 -10.19 4.18
CA ALA A 749 57.16 -8.78 4.30
C ALA A 749 58.20 -7.90 3.60
N SER A 750 57.77 -6.78 3.02
CA SER A 750 58.65 -5.69 2.61
C SER A 750 59.28 -4.99 3.82
N ALA A 751 60.17 -4.03 3.58
CA ALA A 751 60.48 -3.02 4.60
C ALA A 751 59.19 -2.27 4.99
N VAL A 752 59.18 -1.63 6.16
CA VAL A 752 58.14 -0.65 6.50
C VAL A 752 58.39 0.61 5.69
N THR A 753 57.33 1.20 5.12
CA THR A 753 57.39 2.46 4.37
C THR A 753 57.68 3.59 5.34
N ASP A 754 58.64 4.43 5.01
CA ASP A 754 58.90 5.67 5.73
C ASP A 754 58.13 6.78 5.02
N PHE A 755 57.37 7.54 5.80
CA PHE A 755 56.67 8.74 5.35
C PHE A 755 57.48 9.97 5.76
N SER A 756 57.59 10.95 4.87
CA SER A 756 58.22 12.23 5.16
C SER A 756 57.41 13.35 4.55
N THR A 757 57.44 14.52 5.19
CA THR A 757 56.84 15.73 4.63
C THR A 757 57.83 16.87 4.63
N GLU A 758 57.76 17.66 3.57
CA GLU A 758 58.38 18.96 3.45
C GLU A 758 57.27 19.99 3.27
N CYS A 759 57.12 20.88 4.24
CA CYS A 759 56.08 21.90 4.24
C CYS A 759 56.66 23.28 3.98
N TRP A 760 55.93 24.07 3.23
CA TRP A 760 56.31 25.38 2.77
C TRP A 760 55.21 26.38 3.12
N TYR A 761 55.61 27.44 3.81
CA TYR A 761 54.76 28.59 4.09
C TYR A 761 55.63 29.84 4.02
N ASP A 762 55.18 30.86 3.29
CA ASP A 762 55.92 32.10 3.02
C ASP A 762 57.41 31.89 2.67
N ASN A 763 57.67 31.02 1.69
CA ASN A 763 59.02 30.62 1.24
C ASN A 763 59.94 30.04 2.33
N THR A 764 59.40 29.74 3.51
CA THR A 764 60.10 29.11 4.63
C THR A 764 59.72 27.64 4.68
N GLN A 765 60.72 26.80 4.92
CA GLN A 765 60.60 25.35 4.86
C GLN A 765 60.60 24.74 6.26
N GLY A 766 59.74 23.75 6.48
CA GLY A 766 59.81 22.79 7.58
C GLY A 766 59.86 21.37 7.03
N THR A 767 60.54 20.46 7.73
CA THR A 767 60.57 19.03 7.36
C THR A 767 60.24 18.17 8.56
N THR A 768 59.60 17.03 8.32
CA THR A 768 59.23 16.06 9.35
C THR A 768 59.31 14.65 8.78
N GLY A 769 59.75 13.72 9.60
CA GLY A 769 60.14 12.36 9.19
C GLY A 769 61.64 12.24 8.83
N PRO A 770 62.06 11.06 8.33
CA PRO A 770 61.23 9.89 8.05
C PRO A 770 60.67 9.24 9.32
N ASP A 771 59.36 8.97 9.30
CA ASP A 771 58.66 8.21 10.32
C ASP A 771 58.06 6.95 9.72
N ALA A 772 58.10 5.85 10.49
CA ALA A 772 57.60 4.56 10.04
C ALA A 772 56.08 4.56 9.93
N LEU A 773 55.54 4.24 8.75
CA LEU A 773 54.11 4.10 8.50
C LEU A 773 53.64 2.68 8.86
N ASN A 774 53.61 2.36 10.15
CA ASN A 774 53.16 1.06 10.70
C ASN A 774 51.92 1.17 11.61
N GLN A 775 51.35 2.37 11.70
CA GLN A 775 50.11 2.70 12.39
C GLN A 775 49.61 4.04 11.81
N ASP A 776 48.38 4.42 12.11
CA ASP A 776 47.89 5.76 11.77
C ASP A 776 48.77 6.81 12.46
N LEU A 777 49.32 7.72 11.67
CA LEU A 777 50.15 8.82 12.15
C LEU A 777 49.23 9.97 12.56
N MET A 778 48.78 9.92 13.81
CA MET A 778 47.96 10.98 14.39
C MET A 778 48.82 12.21 14.72
N MET A 779 48.32 13.42 14.46
CA MET A 779 49.02 14.68 14.79
C MET A 779 50.45 14.74 14.22
N TYR A 780 50.63 14.42 12.94
CA TYR A 780 51.91 14.46 12.25
C TYR A 780 52.32 15.92 11.97
N LEU A 781 53.14 16.48 12.87
CA LEU A 781 53.46 17.91 12.90
C LEU A 781 54.64 18.28 12.00
N CYS A 782 54.34 18.96 10.90
CA CYS A 782 55.31 19.63 10.06
C CYS A 782 55.56 21.06 10.52
N THR A 783 56.57 21.22 11.39
CA THR A 783 56.85 22.50 12.05
C THR A 783 57.73 23.40 11.17
N ILE A 784 57.26 24.61 10.88
CA ILE A 784 57.98 25.65 10.16
C ILE A 784 58.37 26.74 11.17
N THR A 785 59.65 27.08 11.25
CA THR A 785 60.09 28.21 12.09
C THR A 785 59.95 29.49 11.27
N LEU A 786 58.92 30.26 11.55
CA LEU A 786 58.68 31.53 10.86
C LEU A 786 59.44 32.66 11.54
N VAL A 787 59.87 33.63 10.74
CA VAL A 787 60.15 34.98 11.26
C VAL A 787 58.82 35.66 11.54
N ASN A 788 58.83 36.67 12.42
CA ASN A 788 57.61 37.38 12.80
C ASN A 788 56.76 37.78 11.58
N GLN A 789 55.48 37.44 11.63
CA GLN A 789 54.53 37.64 10.53
C GLN A 789 53.57 38.79 10.82
N PRO A 790 53.01 39.45 9.80
CA PRO A 790 51.86 40.32 10.01
C PRO A 790 50.63 39.52 10.46
N PRO A 791 49.72 40.12 11.25
CA PRO A 791 48.49 39.46 11.67
C PRO A 791 47.59 38.98 10.52
N LEU A 792 46.81 37.93 10.77
CA LEU A 792 45.79 37.44 9.84
C LEU A 792 44.46 38.15 10.07
N ILE A 793 44.01 38.90 9.06
CA ILE A 793 42.71 39.58 9.10
C ILE A 793 41.57 38.58 8.87
N LEU A 794 40.66 38.52 9.84
CA LEU A 794 39.36 37.85 9.71
C LEU A 794 38.25 38.92 9.82
N TRP A 795 37.93 39.56 8.70
CA TRP A 795 36.88 40.58 8.63
C TRP A 795 35.52 39.95 8.31
N ASP A 796 34.71 39.70 9.33
CA ASP A 796 33.42 38.99 9.23
C ASP A 796 32.33 39.86 8.58
N GLU A 797 32.19 41.11 9.02
CA GLU A 797 31.17 42.04 8.51
C GLU A 797 31.65 43.50 8.58
N PRO A 798 31.16 44.39 7.69
CA PRO A 798 30.28 44.11 6.57
C PRO A 798 31.04 43.47 5.39
N LEU A 799 30.32 42.73 4.54
CA LEU A 799 30.89 42.15 3.32
C LEU A 799 31.20 43.25 2.29
N ASN A 800 32.17 43.01 1.41
CA ASN A 800 32.49 43.92 0.32
C ASN A 800 31.27 44.16 -0.59
N GLY A 801 30.96 45.41 -0.89
CA GLY A 801 29.79 45.82 -1.68
C GLY A 801 28.51 46.05 -0.88
N THR A 802 28.58 46.06 0.47
CA THR A 802 27.41 46.35 1.31
C THR A 802 26.89 47.78 1.05
N VAL A 803 25.56 47.92 0.90
CA VAL A 803 24.85 49.19 0.74
C VAL A 803 23.91 49.37 1.93
N THR A 804 24.05 50.46 2.67
CA THR A 804 23.24 50.75 3.86
C THR A 804 22.80 52.22 3.91
N SER A 805 21.78 52.53 4.71
CA SER A 805 21.37 53.92 4.94
C SER A 805 22.38 54.64 5.83
N SER A 806 22.65 55.92 5.56
CA SER A 806 23.61 56.72 6.32
C SER A 806 23.29 56.91 7.80
N GLY A 807 22.05 56.62 8.24
CA GLY A 807 21.67 56.61 9.65
C GLY A 807 21.50 55.21 10.26
N ALA A 808 21.75 54.15 9.49
CA ALA A 808 21.60 52.78 9.96
C ALA A 808 22.88 52.31 10.66
N GLU A 809 22.70 51.70 11.83
CA GLU A 809 23.78 51.08 12.59
C GLU A 809 24.37 49.92 11.79
N ILE A 810 25.69 49.87 11.67
CA ILE A 810 26.40 48.80 10.98
C ILE A 810 27.63 48.38 11.78
N TRP A 811 27.79 47.07 11.95
CA TRP A 811 28.95 46.50 12.63
C TRP A 811 30.08 46.28 11.66
N PHE A 812 31.26 46.81 12.01
CA PHE A 812 32.53 46.46 11.42
C PHE A 812 33.19 45.49 12.39
N ASN A 813 33.20 44.21 12.07
CA ASN A 813 33.70 43.18 12.96
C ASN A 813 34.85 42.43 12.31
N ALA A 814 36.03 42.59 12.90
CA ALA A 814 37.22 41.82 12.64
C ALA A 814 37.87 41.32 13.94
N SER A 815 37.10 41.21 15.02
CA SER A 815 37.59 40.79 16.34
C SER A 815 38.18 39.37 16.38
N ASN A 816 37.85 38.54 15.40
CA ASN A 816 38.44 37.22 15.23
C ASN A 816 39.82 37.24 14.56
N SER A 817 40.29 38.40 14.09
CA SER A 817 41.66 38.54 13.58
C SER A 817 42.65 38.17 14.67
N TRP A 818 43.74 37.52 14.27
CA TRP A 818 44.70 36.95 15.21
C TRP A 818 46.09 36.98 14.61
N ASP A 819 47.09 36.99 15.47
CA ASP A 819 48.48 36.91 15.07
C ASP A 819 49.01 35.48 15.15
N LEU A 820 49.77 35.08 14.13
CA LEU A 820 50.26 33.73 13.98
C LEU A 820 51.29 33.35 15.06
N ASP A 821 52.08 34.31 15.52
CA ASP A 821 53.16 34.12 16.49
C ASP A 821 52.74 34.51 17.94
N ASN A 822 51.46 34.82 18.13
CA ASN A 822 50.80 35.28 19.37
C ASN A 822 51.22 36.67 19.84
N ASP A 823 51.68 37.52 18.94
CA ASP A 823 51.94 38.90 19.29
C ASP A 823 50.62 39.66 19.55
N PRO A 824 50.61 40.60 20.52
CA PRO A 824 49.46 41.48 20.70
C PRO A 824 49.16 42.27 19.43
N ILE A 825 47.90 42.25 18.98
CA ILE A 825 47.46 42.96 17.77
C ILE A 825 46.76 44.27 18.10
N THR A 826 46.89 45.23 17.19
CA THR A 826 46.21 46.52 17.19
C THR A 826 45.43 46.69 15.89
N PHE A 827 44.29 47.38 15.95
CA PHE A 827 43.42 47.59 14.80
C PHE A 827 43.42 49.07 14.39
N GLN A 828 43.22 49.34 13.11
CA GLN A 828 42.96 50.68 12.60
C GLN A 828 41.99 50.60 11.43
N TRP A 829 40.85 51.29 11.55
CA TRP A 829 39.87 51.42 10.49
C TRP A 829 40.05 52.77 9.80
N THR A 830 40.10 52.80 8.47
CA THR A 830 40.24 54.04 7.68
C THR A 830 39.20 54.10 6.59
N SER A 831 38.52 55.24 6.47
CA SER A 831 37.73 55.60 5.30
C SER A 831 38.52 56.55 4.42
N ASP A 832 38.47 56.32 3.11
CA ASP A 832 38.98 57.25 2.10
C ASP A 832 38.26 58.62 2.06
N ILE A 833 37.05 58.72 2.61
CA ILE A 833 36.26 59.96 2.68
C ILE A 833 36.44 60.64 4.05
N ASP A 834 36.26 59.90 5.14
CA ASP A 834 36.17 60.46 6.50
C ASP A 834 37.46 60.34 7.32
N GLY A 835 38.52 59.77 6.75
CA GLY A 835 39.82 59.61 7.40
C GLY A 835 39.91 58.35 8.27
N ASP A 836 40.90 58.29 9.15
CA ASP A 836 41.11 57.17 10.07
C ASP A 836 40.08 57.16 11.21
N THR A 837 40.11 56.11 12.04
CA THR A 837 39.18 55.94 13.15
C THR A 837 39.21 57.13 14.11
N SER A 838 40.34 57.84 14.24
CA SER A 838 40.45 59.04 15.08
C SER A 838 39.69 60.25 14.51
N SER A 839 39.43 60.23 13.20
CA SER A 839 38.75 61.29 12.45
C SER A 839 37.23 61.15 12.50
N PHE A 840 36.73 59.90 12.41
CA PHE A 840 35.29 59.63 12.36
C PHE A 840 34.70 59.02 13.64
N CYS A 841 35.52 58.68 14.64
CA CYS A 841 35.08 58.26 15.97
C CYS A 841 35.48 59.25 17.07
N ASN A 842 34.64 59.40 18.09
CA ASN A 842 35.04 60.08 19.32
C ASN A 842 36.08 59.25 20.10
N PRO A 843 36.97 59.87 20.92
CA PRO A 843 38.06 59.16 21.59
C PRO A 843 37.55 57.98 22.44
N PHE A 844 38.01 56.77 22.13
CA PHE A 844 37.78 55.59 22.96
C PHE A 844 38.43 55.83 24.34
N GLY A 845 37.67 55.68 25.42
CA GLY A 845 38.06 56.16 26.74
C GLY A 845 39.47 55.71 27.19
N GLY A 846 40.37 56.67 27.38
CA GLY A 846 41.60 56.55 28.18
C GLY A 846 42.76 55.69 27.65
N SER A 847 42.53 54.62 26.88
CA SER A 847 43.59 53.73 26.39
C SER A 847 44.07 54.03 24.96
N GLY A 848 43.24 54.66 24.12
CA GLY A 848 43.61 54.99 22.73
C GLY A 848 43.63 53.80 21.76
N ASP A 849 43.42 52.57 22.24
CA ASP A 849 43.36 51.36 21.42
C ASP A 849 42.02 51.27 20.68
N VAL A 850 42.08 51.06 19.36
CA VAL A 850 40.89 50.84 18.53
C VAL A 850 40.53 49.35 18.58
N PRO A 851 39.28 48.99 18.87
CA PRO A 851 38.84 47.60 18.90
C PRO A 851 38.72 47.01 17.49
N GLY A 852 38.93 45.70 17.38
CA GLY A 852 38.67 44.93 16.15
C GLY A 852 37.19 44.84 15.79
N ASP A 853 36.31 45.16 16.73
CA ASP A 853 34.88 45.29 16.52
C ASP A 853 34.44 46.76 16.77
N LEU A 854 33.81 47.36 15.77
CA LEU A 854 33.40 48.76 15.77
C LEU A 854 31.94 48.92 15.29
N LEU A 855 31.08 49.52 16.10
CA LEU A 855 29.73 49.91 15.68
C LEU A 855 29.75 51.32 15.07
N VAL A 856 29.41 51.42 13.79
CA VAL A 856 29.34 52.68 13.03
C VAL A 856 27.90 53.15 12.91
N ASN A 857 27.69 54.47 12.99
CA ASN A 857 26.40 55.18 12.91
C ASN A 857 25.39 54.85 14.03
N GLY A 858 25.85 54.24 15.14
CA GLY A 858 25.03 53.93 16.33
C GLY A 858 25.31 54.85 17.54
N LEU A 859 24.28 55.07 18.37
CA LEU A 859 24.39 55.82 19.63
C LEU A 859 24.68 54.86 20.80
N ASN A 860 25.93 54.41 20.97
CA ASN A 860 26.24 53.47 22.05
C ASN A 860 26.69 54.19 23.34
N VAL A 861 25.77 54.34 24.30
CA VAL A 861 26.00 54.98 25.63
C VAL A 861 26.45 53.95 26.69
N SER A 862 26.67 52.68 26.33
CA SER A 862 26.79 51.59 27.30
C SER A 862 28.16 50.90 27.42
N SER A 863 29.11 51.16 26.50
CA SER A 863 30.44 50.52 26.49
C SER A 863 31.65 51.46 26.58
N GLY A 864 31.46 52.77 26.68
CA GLY A 864 32.58 53.73 26.70
C GLY A 864 33.32 53.88 25.35
N GLN A 865 32.78 53.30 24.27
CA GLN A 865 33.19 53.57 22.90
C GLN A 865 32.59 54.91 22.45
N GLY A 866 33.43 55.84 21.97
CA GLY A 866 32.96 57.10 21.42
C GLY A 866 32.17 56.85 20.12
N GLY A 867 31.05 57.57 19.91
CA GLY A 867 30.23 57.39 18.70
C GLY A 867 31.04 57.60 17.42
N CYS A 868 30.95 56.63 16.50
CA CYS A 868 31.59 56.62 15.18
C CYS A 868 30.58 56.96 14.10
N MET A 869 30.88 57.93 13.23
CA MET A 869 29.97 58.42 12.19
C MET A 869 30.68 58.54 10.85
N LEU A 870 30.24 57.77 9.86
CA LEU A 870 30.69 57.92 8.47
C LEU A 870 29.68 58.75 7.67
N THR A 871 30.16 59.58 6.75
CA THR A 871 29.32 60.45 5.91
C THR A 871 28.65 59.68 4.77
N ASP A 872 27.71 60.31 4.06
CA ASP A 872 27.08 59.73 2.88
C ASP A 872 28.11 59.59 1.75
N GLY A 873 28.20 58.42 1.12
CA GLY A 873 29.16 58.20 0.04
C GLY A 873 29.41 56.73 -0.30
N VAL A 874 30.27 56.50 -1.29
CA VAL A 874 30.86 55.19 -1.58
C VAL A 874 32.26 55.19 -0.97
N HIS A 875 32.43 54.49 0.15
CA HIS A 875 33.67 54.46 0.91
C HIS A 875 34.50 53.25 0.50
N GLN A 876 35.81 53.46 0.38
CA GLN A 876 36.80 52.40 0.56
C GLN A 876 37.17 52.39 2.04
N ILE A 877 36.66 51.38 2.76
CA ILE A 877 37.02 51.13 4.15
C ILE A 877 38.21 50.18 4.14
N THR A 878 39.33 50.63 4.69
CA THR A 878 40.52 49.82 4.91
C THR A 878 40.64 49.48 6.39
N LEU A 879 40.68 48.19 6.69
CA LEU A 879 41.12 47.67 7.98
C LEU A 879 42.62 47.40 7.90
N GLU A 880 43.41 47.99 8.78
CA GLU A 880 44.80 47.64 9.03
C GLU A 880 44.92 46.99 10.41
N VAL A 881 45.62 45.86 10.50
CA VAL A 881 45.89 45.16 11.76
C VAL A 881 47.39 44.97 11.88
N CYS A 882 47.97 45.49 12.96
CA CYS A 882 49.41 45.46 13.20
C CYS A 882 49.76 44.69 14.48
N ASP A 883 50.86 43.94 14.45
CA ASP A 883 51.49 43.39 15.65
C ASP A 883 52.27 44.48 16.44
N ASP A 884 52.84 44.11 17.60
CA ASP A 884 53.64 45.00 18.44
C ASP A 884 55.10 45.18 17.96
N GLN A 885 55.48 44.50 16.88
CA GLN A 885 56.80 44.60 16.23
C GLN A 885 56.75 45.47 14.96
N GLY A 886 55.57 45.94 14.55
CA GLY A 886 55.33 46.84 13.44
C GLY A 886 55.05 46.17 12.09
N ASN A 887 54.73 44.88 12.04
CA ASN A 887 54.21 44.25 10.83
C ASN A 887 52.69 44.41 10.76
N CYS A 888 52.20 44.86 9.61
CA CYS A 888 50.79 45.14 9.42
C CYS A 888 50.23 44.41 8.20
N ALA A 889 49.02 43.87 8.33
CA ALA A 889 48.19 43.44 7.21
C ALA A 889 47.07 44.46 7.00
N SER A 890 46.60 44.60 5.76
CA SER A 890 45.46 45.45 5.45
C SER A 890 44.49 44.81 4.47
N GLU A 891 43.18 44.93 4.72
CA GLU A 891 42.11 44.55 3.80
C GLU A 891 41.24 45.78 3.50
N THR A 892 40.79 45.94 2.26
CA THR A 892 39.90 47.05 1.86
C THR A 892 38.59 46.52 1.30
N ARG A 893 37.47 47.06 1.79
CA ARG A 893 36.11 46.77 1.29
C ARG A 893 35.39 48.05 0.88
N THR A 894 34.62 47.97 -0.20
CA THR A 894 33.74 49.03 -0.67
C THR A 894 32.41 48.98 0.06
N ILE A 895 32.05 50.03 0.80
CA ILE A 895 30.79 50.15 1.55
C ILE A 895 30.08 51.44 1.13
N THR A 896 28.79 51.38 0.80
CA THR A 896 28.02 52.54 0.33
C THR A 896 26.99 52.98 1.37
N PHE A 897 27.08 54.22 1.83
CA PHE A 897 26.11 54.89 2.69
C PHE A 897 25.22 55.80 1.84
N VAL A 898 23.92 55.53 1.79
CA VAL A 898 22.92 56.29 1.04
C VAL A 898 21.98 57.07 1.96
N ASN A 899 21.74 58.34 1.62
CA ASN A 899 20.65 59.12 2.18
C ASN A 899 19.34 58.61 1.59
N LEU A 900 18.57 57.83 2.36
CA LEU A 900 17.28 57.27 1.96
C LEU A 900 16.11 58.02 2.59
#